data_AF-A0A818WRL2-F1
#
_entry.id   AF-A0A818WRL2-F1
#
_cell.length_a   1.000
_cell.length_b   1.000
_cell.length_c   1.000
_cell.angle_alpha   90.00
_cell.angle_beta   90.00
_cell.angle_gamma   90.00
#
_symmetry.space_group_name_H-M   'P 1'
#
loop_
_entity.id
_entity.type
_entity.pdbx_description
1 polymer ?
#
loop_
_entity_poly.entity_id
_entity_poly.type
_entity_poly.pdbx_seq_one_letter_code
_entity_poly.pdbx_strand_id
1 'polypeptide(L)'
;MSSPFEPPKNALYIILGEIQAIISSKKNNTRWSTTHSYEESPEINSFQKLKTILNSVADIQDIDSLTFLTPFLDVIRSDETSGPITCLALNAVNKFLSYGLIDTLDESAASTIDKVANAVTHTRFVGTNPNDDEVVLMRILQVLRSLLLSPIGSQMTNDTVCEILQSCFRICFETRLSELLRKTSEHVLIDMVQLLFARLPQFKDDTTSVSSTKRVKDLSTKDITTNNRRRSRQLSGNEQQINESSSSINETTLTYSSQVDDNDRPTAIDSATNAIPLTNTTTMNNENESGSINDTTSQTILPIIVPSFDESSSNILQTHQISTNVQAEKQSQETIVTQTSSNNHEYINPRGIRFTTASPTPGPVKDPLTPYGWPCVRGLFRFLTTLINNYDKNNTEYMITVGLNLLTVALEVGADYLANYPLLLSIVKDSLCRNLLSMVNCNRIQLFSASLRVSFLIFESLRTHLKCQFEFFITRLMEIIISEQLKITYEQKELALETIVQLLRIPGLPAELYLNYDCDLYCENLFEELTKMLSKNAFPVAGLTSTHILSLDALLSVIDHIELECQFQVQRQKSDSTSQSLTRPIPCGYAFALSLQNMDISRSSVPCESRHGPRLRQNRMTISSHLPSQDDLKKMKHDKKLFRQGTELFNQNPSSGLKFLQENNLLSNPLDINEIVKYLKDNPLLDKKTIGDYLSNRKNIHVLEQYVKTFNFEDMRIDEALRIYLSEFRLPGEAPLIGVLLEHFAARWRECNNFALANNDAAYGLAYACIMLNTDQHNTNVRRQILPMTCDDFKRNLTKMNNNENFDEGMLTEIYNAIKSDEIVMPAEHTGLVRESYLWKLMLKRSITIGEKFLHVPTGSYNHDIFTLIWGQTMAALSFVFEISNYDVVIEKSIQGFNKCARIAAYYYMSDVFDNLVISLCKFTTLLNNRE
;
A
#
# COMPACT_ATOMS: atom_id res chain seq x y z
N MET A 1 -20.37 10.96 26.69
CA MET A 1 -20.18 12.39 27.00
C MET A 1 -21.56 13.01 27.15
N SER A 2 -21.78 13.83 28.18
CA SER A 2 -22.96 14.69 28.28
C SER A 2 -22.84 15.84 27.26
N SER A 3 -23.98 16.39 26.79
CA SER A 3 -23.96 17.51 25.85
C SER A 3 -23.34 18.76 26.48
N PRO A 4 -22.38 19.43 25.81
CA PRO A 4 -21.84 20.72 26.26
C PRO A 4 -22.61 21.93 25.72
N PHE A 5 -23.71 21.73 24.98
CA PHE A 5 -24.53 22.80 24.41
C PHE A 5 -26.00 22.63 24.79
N GLU A 6 -26.49 23.50 25.71
CA GLU A 6 -27.88 23.96 25.63
C GLU A 6 -28.04 24.81 24.37
N PRO A 7 -29.17 24.77 23.65
CA PRO A 7 -29.43 25.70 22.57
C PRO A 7 -29.46 27.15 23.11
N PRO A 8 -28.93 28.13 22.37
CA PRO A 8 -28.85 29.51 22.85
C PRO A 8 -30.26 30.09 23.05
N LYS A 9 -30.48 30.76 24.19
CA LYS A 9 -31.79 31.26 24.67
C LYS A 9 -32.45 32.33 23.77
N ASN A 10 -31.84 32.66 22.65
CA ASN A 10 -32.36 33.53 21.60
C ASN A 10 -32.49 32.83 20.23
N ALA A 11 -32.46 31.49 20.17
CA ALA A 11 -32.52 30.68 18.94
C ALA A 11 -33.63 31.09 17.97
N LEU A 12 -34.83 31.36 18.48
CA LEU A 12 -35.97 31.85 17.68
C LEU A 12 -35.61 33.13 16.88
N TYR A 13 -34.94 34.08 17.53
CA TYR A 13 -34.50 35.33 16.91
C TYR A 13 -33.33 35.12 15.92
N ILE A 14 -32.48 34.12 16.14
CA ILE A 14 -31.42 33.73 15.19
C ILE A 14 -32.07 33.24 13.88
N ILE A 15 -33.02 32.31 13.96
CA ILE A 15 -33.72 31.76 12.80
C ILE A 15 -34.49 32.87 12.07
N LEU A 16 -35.25 33.71 12.80
CA LEU A 16 -35.95 34.87 12.23
C LEU A 16 -35.00 35.86 11.53
N GLY A 17 -33.77 36.02 12.04
CA GLY A 17 -32.71 36.82 11.43
C GLY A 17 -32.24 36.27 10.08
N GLU A 18 -31.92 34.96 10.01
CA GLU A 18 -31.50 34.33 8.75
C GLU A 18 -32.63 34.32 7.70
N ILE A 19 -33.88 34.10 8.12
CA ILE A 19 -35.07 34.23 7.24
C ILE A 19 -35.12 35.65 6.65
N GLN A 20 -34.95 36.68 7.49
CA GLN A 20 -35.00 38.07 7.03
C GLN A 20 -33.84 38.40 6.08
N ALA A 21 -32.65 37.83 6.27
CA ALA A 21 -31.51 37.99 5.38
C ALA A 21 -31.77 37.39 3.99
N ILE A 22 -32.29 36.15 3.91
CA ILE A 22 -32.59 35.47 2.65
C ILE A 22 -33.72 36.18 1.90
N ILE A 23 -34.82 36.55 2.57
CA ILE A 23 -35.93 37.30 1.95
C ILE A 23 -35.42 38.64 1.39
N SER A 24 -34.59 39.36 2.14
CA SER A 24 -34.05 40.67 1.70
C SER A 24 -33.12 40.52 0.50
N SER A 25 -32.28 39.48 0.47
CA SER A 25 -31.41 39.15 -0.67
C SER A 25 -32.22 38.76 -1.91
N LYS A 26 -33.21 37.85 -1.78
CA LYS A 26 -34.05 37.44 -2.92
C LYS A 26 -34.88 38.60 -3.48
N LYS A 27 -35.46 39.46 -2.62
CA LYS A 27 -36.19 40.68 -3.03
C LYS A 27 -35.31 41.70 -3.75
N ASN A 28 -34.04 41.84 -3.37
CA ASN A 28 -33.10 42.67 -4.11
C ASN A 28 -32.76 42.03 -5.46
N ASN A 29 -32.41 40.75 -5.52
CA ASN A 29 -32.02 40.07 -6.76
C ASN A 29 -33.13 40.09 -7.82
N THR A 30 -34.40 39.88 -7.44
CA THR A 30 -35.55 40.01 -8.35
C THR A 30 -35.77 41.42 -8.89
N ARG A 31 -35.25 42.46 -8.22
CA ARG A 31 -35.45 43.87 -8.59
C ARG A 31 -34.73 44.28 -9.89
N TRP A 32 -33.83 43.42 -10.39
CA TRP A 32 -33.16 43.54 -11.70
C TRP A 32 -33.64 42.49 -12.71
N SER A 33 -34.63 41.64 -12.38
CA SER A 33 -35.19 40.61 -13.26
C SER A 33 -36.56 41.02 -13.80
N THR A 34 -36.58 41.62 -14.99
CA THR A 34 -37.69 42.45 -15.51
C THR A 34 -38.87 41.66 -16.10
N THR A 35 -39.36 40.58 -15.47
CA THR A 35 -40.50 39.81 -16.04
C THR A 35 -41.48 39.09 -15.10
N HIS A 36 -41.30 39.04 -13.77
CA HIS A 36 -42.20 38.25 -12.89
C HIS A 36 -42.83 39.02 -11.71
N SER A 37 -44.03 38.56 -11.35
CA SER A 37 -44.89 39.02 -10.25
C SER A 37 -44.24 38.84 -8.87
N TYR A 38 -44.39 39.84 -7.99
CA TYR A 38 -43.69 39.91 -6.70
C TYR A 38 -44.12 38.87 -5.64
N GLU A 39 -45.17 38.07 -5.88
CA GLU A 39 -45.90 37.34 -4.84
C GLU A 39 -45.89 35.81 -5.00
N GLU A 40 -45.39 35.27 -6.12
CA GLU A 40 -45.65 33.87 -6.50
C GLU A 40 -44.46 32.90 -6.37
N SER A 41 -43.24 33.34 -6.05
CA SER A 41 -42.12 32.40 -5.86
C SER A 41 -42.34 31.52 -4.61
N PRO A 42 -42.40 30.18 -4.73
CA PRO A 42 -42.93 29.30 -3.68
C PRO A 42 -42.12 29.32 -2.38
N GLU A 43 -40.82 29.61 -2.44
CA GLU A 43 -39.92 29.61 -1.28
C GLU A 43 -40.06 30.89 -0.44
N ILE A 44 -40.41 32.03 -1.05
CA ILE A 44 -40.81 33.22 -0.27
C ILE A 44 -42.07 32.90 0.55
N ASN A 45 -43.00 32.13 -0.04
CA ASN A 45 -44.23 31.73 0.63
C ASN A 45 -44.01 30.63 1.69
N SER A 46 -42.98 29.76 1.57
CA SER A 46 -42.59 28.85 2.64
C SER A 46 -41.91 29.58 3.81
N PHE A 47 -41.02 30.54 3.55
CA PHE A 47 -40.43 31.38 4.61
C PHE A 47 -41.47 32.25 5.33
N GLN A 48 -42.49 32.78 4.62
CA GLN A 48 -43.58 33.51 5.27
C GLN A 48 -44.40 32.61 6.21
N LYS A 49 -44.74 31.39 5.79
CA LYS A 49 -45.41 30.39 6.63
C LYS A 49 -44.57 30.05 7.89
N LEU A 50 -43.28 29.79 7.71
CA LEU A 50 -42.37 29.53 8.82
C LEU A 50 -42.27 30.72 9.79
N LYS A 51 -42.23 31.95 9.28
CA LYS A 51 -42.23 33.17 10.12
C LYS A 51 -43.52 33.30 10.96
N THR A 52 -44.67 32.93 10.42
CA THR A 52 -45.94 32.88 11.19
C THR A 52 -45.90 31.81 12.28
N ILE A 53 -45.35 30.62 11.99
CA ILE A 53 -45.19 29.54 12.98
C ILE A 53 -44.25 29.98 14.12
N LEU A 54 -43.04 30.48 13.80
CA LEU A 54 -42.06 30.94 14.79
C LEU A 54 -42.61 32.06 15.68
N ASN A 55 -43.43 32.97 15.14
CA ASN A 55 -44.07 34.04 15.92
C ASN A 55 -45.21 33.56 16.85
N SER A 56 -45.61 32.28 16.78
CA SER A 56 -46.72 31.69 17.56
C SER A 56 -46.28 30.77 18.70
N VAL A 57 -44.96 30.57 18.87
CA VAL A 57 -44.36 29.57 19.76
C VAL A 57 -43.40 30.25 20.75
N ALA A 58 -43.24 29.67 21.95
CA ALA A 58 -42.45 30.25 23.03
C ALA A 58 -40.96 29.80 23.03
N ASP A 59 -40.70 28.50 22.84
CA ASP A 59 -39.34 27.95 22.74
C ASP A 59 -39.11 27.31 21.36
N ILE A 60 -37.85 27.21 20.91
CA ILE A 60 -37.53 26.48 19.68
C ILE A 60 -37.71 24.96 19.85
N GLN A 61 -37.61 24.44 21.08
CA GLN A 61 -37.80 23.02 21.40
C GLN A 61 -39.22 22.52 21.15
N ASP A 62 -40.22 23.41 21.10
CA ASP A 62 -41.62 23.08 20.77
C ASP A 62 -41.84 22.78 19.27
N ILE A 63 -40.81 22.91 18.41
CA ILE A 63 -40.91 22.79 16.95
C ILE A 63 -39.95 21.68 16.46
N ASP A 64 -40.49 20.67 15.77
CA ASP A 64 -39.68 19.66 15.08
C ASP A 64 -38.61 20.30 14.18
N SER A 65 -37.37 19.88 14.38
CA SER A 65 -36.18 20.48 13.76
C SER A 65 -36.26 20.59 12.23
N LEU A 66 -36.89 19.62 11.55
CA LEU A 66 -37.04 19.65 10.10
C LEU A 66 -37.98 20.75 9.62
N THR A 67 -38.97 21.14 10.44
CA THR A 67 -39.99 22.14 10.10
C THR A 67 -39.37 23.51 9.84
N PHE A 68 -38.41 23.96 10.66
CA PHE A 68 -37.70 25.22 10.42
C PHE A 68 -36.54 25.09 9.43
N LEU A 69 -35.96 23.90 9.24
CA LEU A 69 -34.91 23.66 8.24
C LEU A 69 -35.43 23.63 6.80
N THR A 70 -36.61 23.04 6.56
CA THR A 70 -37.09 22.72 5.20
C THR A 70 -37.04 23.89 4.22
N PRO A 71 -37.53 25.11 4.54
CA PRO A 71 -37.45 26.26 3.62
C PRO A 71 -36.02 26.65 3.20
N PHE A 72 -35.01 26.40 4.06
CA PHE A 72 -33.61 26.62 3.71
C PHE A 72 -33.07 25.50 2.80
N LEU A 73 -33.46 24.24 3.07
CA LEU A 73 -33.07 23.10 2.25
C LEU A 73 -33.68 23.16 0.83
N ASP A 74 -34.89 23.70 0.69
CA ASP A 74 -35.54 23.92 -0.60
C ASP A 74 -34.76 24.95 -1.46
N VAL A 75 -34.30 26.05 -0.85
CA VAL A 75 -33.44 27.05 -1.50
C VAL A 75 -32.09 26.48 -1.95
N ILE A 76 -31.54 25.52 -1.18
CA ILE A 76 -30.28 24.83 -1.49
C ILE A 76 -30.44 23.83 -2.65
N ARG A 77 -31.63 23.25 -2.82
CA ARG A 77 -31.93 22.26 -3.86
C ARG A 77 -32.47 22.85 -5.16
N SER A 78 -32.98 24.08 -5.14
CA SER A 78 -33.46 24.80 -6.32
C SER A 78 -32.33 25.09 -7.30
N ASP A 79 -32.57 24.88 -8.60
CA ASP A 79 -31.67 25.29 -9.68
C ASP A 79 -31.96 26.71 -10.20
N GLU A 80 -33.00 27.38 -9.69
CA GLU A 80 -33.34 28.78 -10.00
C GLU A 80 -32.65 29.79 -9.05
N THR A 81 -32.10 29.34 -7.92
CA THR A 81 -31.46 30.20 -6.92
C THR A 81 -30.05 30.61 -7.34
N SER A 82 -29.70 31.89 -7.15
CA SER A 82 -28.35 32.37 -7.46
C SER A 82 -27.36 32.03 -6.35
N GLY A 83 -26.08 31.82 -6.70
CA GLY A 83 -25.02 31.47 -5.76
C GLY A 83 -25.01 32.29 -4.44
N PRO A 84 -25.13 33.64 -4.48
CA PRO A 84 -25.22 34.44 -3.25
C PRO A 84 -26.42 34.14 -2.35
N ILE A 85 -27.56 33.73 -2.89
CA ILE A 85 -28.75 33.32 -2.11
C ILE A 85 -28.54 31.93 -1.52
N THR A 86 -28.03 30.98 -2.31
CA THR A 86 -27.67 29.62 -1.87
C THR A 86 -26.59 29.65 -0.78
N CYS A 87 -25.61 30.55 -0.88
CA CYS A 87 -24.58 30.81 0.13
C CYS A 87 -25.19 31.27 1.47
N LEU A 88 -26.20 32.15 1.45
CA LEU A 88 -26.92 32.57 2.68
C LEU A 88 -27.68 31.40 3.31
N ALA A 89 -28.36 30.57 2.51
CA ALA A 89 -29.08 29.40 3.00
C ALA A 89 -28.14 28.35 3.63
N LEU A 90 -27.02 28.03 2.98
CA LEU A 90 -25.97 27.17 3.53
C LEU A 90 -25.38 27.74 4.82
N ASN A 91 -25.12 29.04 4.87
CA ASN A 91 -24.59 29.71 6.07
C ASN A 91 -25.58 29.68 7.24
N ALA A 92 -26.89 29.78 6.99
CA ALA A 92 -27.94 29.63 7.99
C ALA A 92 -27.97 28.19 8.55
N VAL A 93 -27.98 27.17 7.67
CA VAL A 93 -27.92 25.75 8.07
C VAL A 93 -26.63 25.46 8.87
N ASN A 94 -25.49 26.02 8.47
CA ASN A 94 -24.23 25.88 9.21
C ASN A 94 -24.31 26.47 10.63
N LYS A 95 -24.97 27.62 10.82
CA LYS A 95 -25.23 28.20 12.15
C LYS A 95 -26.13 27.30 12.99
N PHE A 96 -27.23 26.79 12.43
CA PHE A 96 -28.18 25.96 13.17
C PHE A 96 -27.51 24.67 13.70
N LEU A 97 -26.62 24.07 12.90
CA LEU A 97 -25.76 22.95 13.32
C LEU A 97 -24.73 23.39 14.40
N SER A 98 -24.03 24.50 14.16
CA SER A 98 -22.96 24.99 15.05
C SER A 98 -23.46 25.50 16.41
N TYR A 99 -24.73 25.89 16.51
CA TYR A 99 -25.38 26.36 17.73
C TYR A 99 -26.22 25.29 18.43
N GLY A 100 -26.20 24.04 17.96
CA GLY A 100 -26.95 22.94 18.59
C GLY A 100 -28.46 23.11 18.54
N LEU A 101 -29.02 23.69 17.47
CA LEU A 101 -30.47 23.90 17.34
C LEU A 101 -31.26 22.63 16.95
N ILE A 102 -30.58 21.50 16.77
CA ILE A 102 -31.18 20.20 16.46
C ILE A 102 -30.79 19.26 17.61
N ASP A 103 -31.76 18.71 18.35
CA ASP A 103 -31.45 17.80 19.45
C ASP A 103 -30.98 16.43 18.93
N THR A 104 -30.04 15.84 19.66
CA THR A 104 -29.59 14.44 19.54
C THR A 104 -30.58 13.41 20.06
N LEU A 105 -31.56 13.84 20.86
CA LEU A 105 -32.55 12.99 21.53
C LEU A 105 -33.86 12.82 20.74
N ASP A 106 -34.14 13.66 19.75
CA ASP A 106 -35.35 13.58 18.91
C ASP A 106 -35.37 12.29 18.07
N GLU A 107 -36.50 11.58 18.04
CA GLU A 107 -36.69 10.46 17.09
C GLU A 107 -36.61 10.92 15.62
N SER A 108 -36.90 12.21 15.33
CA SER A 108 -36.76 12.77 13.99
C SER A 108 -35.32 13.09 13.59
N ALA A 109 -34.38 13.16 14.55
CA ALA A 109 -32.99 13.59 14.35
C ALA A 109 -32.31 12.91 13.16
N ALA A 110 -32.32 11.57 13.12
CA ALA A 110 -31.69 10.80 12.05
C ALA A 110 -32.28 11.11 10.66
N SER A 111 -33.61 11.29 10.56
CA SER A 111 -34.25 11.67 9.30
C SER A 111 -34.01 13.13 8.93
N THR A 112 -33.86 14.03 9.91
CA THR A 112 -33.56 15.44 9.70
C THR A 112 -32.15 15.60 9.14
N ILE A 113 -31.16 14.93 9.73
CA ILE A 113 -29.76 14.94 9.27
C ILE A 113 -29.65 14.37 7.85
N ASP A 114 -30.30 13.25 7.55
CA ASP A 114 -30.23 12.64 6.22
C ASP A 114 -30.80 13.59 5.14
N LYS A 115 -31.89 14.31 5.45
CA LYS A 115 -32.45 15.36 4.58
C LYS A 115 -31.50 16.55 4.41
N VAL A 116 -30.82 17.01 5.47
CA VAL A 116 -29.80 18.07 5.40
C VAL A 116 -28.61 17.62 4.55
N ALA A 117 -28.07 16.42 4.82
CA ALA A 117 -26.95 15.84 4.07
C ALA A 117 -27.27 15.71 2.59
N ASN A 118 -28.41 15.09 2.25
CA ASN A 118 -28.90 14.91 0.88
C ASN A 118 -29.07 16.25 0.16
N ALA A 119 -29.71 17.24 0.79
CA ALA A 119 -29.89 18.57 0.22
C ALA A 119 -28.54 19.26 -0.06
N VAL A 120 -27.56 19.13 0.83
CA VAL A 120 -26.26 19.81 0.72
C VAL A 120 -25.32 19.09 -0.25
N THR A 121 -25.30 17.74 -0.27
CA THR A 121 -24.52 16.98 -1.28
C THR A 121 -25.07 17.16 -2.69
N HIS A 122 -26.39 17.35 -2.83
CA HIS A 122 -27.08 17.59 -4.10
C HIS A 122 -27.46 19.07 -4.30
N THR A 123 -26.72 20.02 -3.69
CA THR A 123 -26.93 21.47 -3.85
C THR A 123 -26.97 21.86 -5.34
N ARG A 124 -27.89 22.75 -5.71
CA ARG A 124 -27.93 23.41 -7.02
C ARG A 124 -27.90 24.94 -6.86
N PHE A 125 -27.45 25.62 -7.91
CA PHE A 125 -27.52 27.08 -8.03
C PHE A 125 -27.17 27.53 -9.45
N VAL A 126 -27.75 28.64 -9.88
CA VAL A 126 -27.34 29.38 -11.08
C VAL A 126 -25.95 29.95 -10.86
N GLY A 127 -24.97 29.49 -11.66
CA GLY A 127 -23.59 29.98 -11.62
C GLY A 127 -23.50 31.42 -12.12
N THR A 128 -23.08 32.36 -11.26
CA THR A 128 -23.17 33.81 -11.51
C THR A 128 -21.81 34.43 -11.76
N ASN A 129 -20.81 34.09 -10.95
CA ASN A 129 -19.42 34.54 -11.03
C ASN A 129 -18.52 33.41 -10.47
N PRO A 130 -17.40 33.00 -11.10
CA PRO A 130 -16.60 31.88 -10.59
C PRO A 130 -16.19 32.03 -9.13
N ASN A 131 -15.94 33.25 -8.67
CA ASN A 131 -15.60 33.52 -7.27
C ASN A 131 -16.79 33.26 -6.33
N ASP A 132 -18.01 33.65 -6.73
CA ASP A 132 -19.23 33.38 -5.95
C ASP A 132 -19.59 31.89 -6.00
N ASP A 133 -19.38 31.24 -7.16
CA ASP A 133 -19.57 29.81 -7.35
C ASP A 133 -18.63 29.00 -6.42
N GLU A 134 -17.35 29.39 -6.29
CA GLU A 134 -16.41 28.79 -5.34
C GLU A 134 -16.75 29.09 -3.87
N VAL A 135 -17.26 30.28 -3.56
CA VAL A 135 -17.75 30.59 -2.19
C VAL A 135 -18.93 29.69 -1.81
N VAL A 136 -19.83 29.35 -2.74
CA VAL A 136 -20.88 28.35 -2.49
C VAL A 136 -20.28 26.97 -2.20
N LEU A 137 -19.32 26.50 -3.01
CA LEU A 137 -18.63 25.23 -2.77
C LEU A 137 -17.91 25.21 -1.41
N MET A 138 -17.28 26.31 -1.01
CA MET A 138 -16.69 26.47 0.33
C MET A 138 -17.76 26.39 1.43
N ARG A 139 -18.95 26.96 1.24
CA ARG A 139 -20.06 26.82 2.22
C ARG A 139 -20.63 25.40 2.26
N ILE A 140 -20.70 24.69 1.15
CA ILE A 140 -21.05 23.25 1.13
C ILE A 140 -20.05 22.47 2.00
N LEU A 141 -18.74 22.64 1.77
CA LEU A 141 -17.69 22.00 2.58
C LEU A 141 -17.83 22.31 4.08
N GLN A 142 -18.11 23.57 4.45
CA GLN A 142 -18.32 23.97 5.84
C GLN A 142 -19.55 23.30 6.47
N VAL A 143 -20.70 23.27 5.78
CA VAL A 143 -21.91 22.61 6.26
C VAL A 143 -21.68 21.10 6.42
N LEU A 144 -21.08 20.45 5.43
CA LEU A 144 -20.79 19.01 5.46
C LEU A 144 -19.82 18.64 6.60
N ARG A 145 -18.79 19.46 6.83
CA ARG A 145 -17.87 19.32 7.98
C ARG A 145 -18.62 19.43 9.30
N SER A 146 -19.37 20.52 9.50
CA SER A 146 -20.13 20.75 10.73
C SER A 146 -21.16 19.64 10.99
N LEU A 147 -21.81 19.15 9.94
CA LEU A 147 -22.79 18.06 10.04
C LEU A 147 -22.15 16.78 10.57
N LEU A 148 -21.04 16.32 9.96
CA LEU A 148 -20.40 15.06 10.37
C LEU A 148 -19.67 15.17 11.71
N LEU A 149 -19.06 16.32 12.03
CA LEU A 149 -18.31 16.54 13.28
C LEU A 149 -19.20 16.91 14.48
N SER A 150 -20.45 17.29 14.27
CA SER A 150 -21.39 17.56 15.35
C SER A 150 -21.75 16.28 16.14
N PRO A 151 -22.20 16.39 17.40
CA PRO A 151 -22.70 15.24 18.16
C PRO A 151 -23.83 14.50 17.45
N ILE A 152 -24.71 15.23 16.76
CA ILE A 152 -25.85 14.66 16.04
C ILE A 152 -25.41 13.86 14.80
N GLY A 153 -24.28 14.23 14.18
CA GLY A 153 -23.64 13.49 13.09
C GLY A 153 -23.33 12.02 13.43
N SER A 154 -23.29 11.65 14.71
CA SER A 154 -23.17 10.25 15.15
C SER A 154 -24.33 9.33 14.73
N GLN A 155 -25.51 9.89 14.40
CA GLN A 155 -26.73 9.17 13.99
C GLN A 155 -26.84 8.95 12.47
N MET A 156 -25.88 9.43 11.66
CA MET A 156 -25.91 9.32 10.20
C MET A 156 -25.76 7.88 9.71
N THR A 157 -26.36 7.52 8.57
CA THR A 157 -26.17 6.18 7.97
C THR A 157 -24.81 6.06 7.27
N ASN A 158 -24.34 4.82 7.06
CA ASN A 158 -23.11 4.55 6.32
C ASN A 158 -23.13 5.18 4.91
N ASP A 159 -24.24 5.06 4.17
CA ASP A 159 -24.36 5.61 2.82
C ASP A 159 -24.38 7.15 2.83
N THR A 160 -25.06 7.76 3.81
CA THR A 160 -25.08 9.23 3.97
C THR A 160 -23.67 9.79 4.20
N VAL A 161 -22.84 9.10 5.01
CA VAL A 161 -21.43 9.50 5.24
C VAL A 161 -20.57 9.26 3.98
N CYS A 162 -20.78 8.15 3.28
CA CYS A 162 -20.10 7.87 2.01
C CYS A 162 -20.39 8.95 0.95
N GLU A 163 -21.63 9.41 0.80
CA GLU A 163 -21.98 10.48 -0.14
C GLU A 163 -21.39 11.84 0.23
N ILE A 164 -21.27 12.15 1.53
CA ILE A 164 -20.55 13.34 2.01
C ILE A 164 -19.07 13.28 1.62
N LEU A 165 -18.40 12.17 1.92
CA LEU A 165 -16.98 11.98 1.58
C LEU A 165 -16.77 12.07 0.06
N GLN A 166 -17.65 11.45 -0.75
CA GLN A 166 -17.61 11.56 -2.21
C GLN A 166 -17.77 13.01 -2.69
N SER A 167 -18.67 13.80 -2.09
CA SER A 167 -18.83 15.22 -2.43
C SER A 167 -17.55 16.01 -2.16
N CYS A 168 -16.94 15.83 -0.99
CA CYS A 168 -15.65 16.46 -0.64
C CYS A 168 -14.51 16.01 -1.58
N PHE A 169 -14.39 14.72 -1.90
CA PHE A 169 -13.39 14.23 -2.87
C PHE A 169 -13.60 14.79 -4.28
N ARG A 170 -14.84 14.94 -4.75
CA ARG A 170 -15.16 15.57 -6.05
C ARG A 170 -14.72 17.04 -6.09
N ILE A 171 -14.94 17.80 -5.02
CA ILE A 171 -14.42 19.18 -4.90
C ILE A 171 -12.90 19.19 -4.80
N CYS A 172 -12.30 18.23 -4.08
CA CYS A 172 -10.85 18.12 -3.92
C CYS A 172 -10.11 17.85 -5.25
N PHE A 173 -10.67 16.99 -6.11
CA PHE A 173 -10.00 16.53 -7.34
C PHE A 173 -10.45 17.23 -8.63
N GLU A 174 -11.44 18.13 -8.60
CA GLU A 174 -11.81 18.95 -9.77
C GLU A 174 -10.73 20.01 -10.05
N THR A 175 -9.84 19.68 -10.99
CA THR A 175 -8.70 20.50 -11.44
C THR A 175 -9.04 21.92 -11.92
N ARG A 176 -10.31 22.22 -12.19
CA ARG A 176 -10.77 23.57 -12.58
C ARG A 176 -10.94 24.54 -11.41
N LEU A 177 -11.04 24.03 -10.17
CA LEU A 177 -11.21 24.84 -8.97
C LEU A 177 -9.86 25.38 -8.46
N SER A 178 -9.90 26.51 -7.76
CA SER A 178 -8.74 27.11 -7.14
C SER A 178 -8.02 26.13 -6.22
N GLU A 179 -6.70 26.31 -6.10
CA GLU A 179 -5.89 25.51 -5.17
C GLU A 179 -6.33 25.72 -3.72
N LEU A 180 -6.75 26.95 -3.36
CA LEU A 180 -7.29 27.27 -2.04
C LEU A 180 -8.55 26.45 -1.72
N LEU A 181 -9.51 26.35 -2.65
CA LEU A 181 -10.73 25.56 -2.44
C LEU A 181 -10.41 24.05 -2.39
N ARG A 182 -9.52 23.55 -3.25
CA ARG A 182 -9.09 22.14 -3.21
C ARG A 182 -8.37 21.80 -1.90
N LYS A 183 -7.44 22.64 -1.43
CA LYS A 183 -6.76 22.49 -0.13
C LYS A 183 -7.71 22.65 1.06
N THR A 184 -8.74 23.48 0.95
CA THR A 184 -9.82 23.56 1.95
C THR A 184 -10.61 22.24 2.01
N SER A 185 -10.89 21.62 0.86
CA SER A 185 -11.52 20.29 0.80
C SER A 185 -10.61 19.19 1.38
N GLU A 186 -9.31 19.24 1.10
CA GLU A 186 -8.30 18.33 1.68
C GLU A 186 -8.26 18.44 3.22
N HIS A 187 -8.32 19.64 3.79
CA HIS A 187 -8.39 19.84 5.24
C HIS A 187 -9.72 19.35 5.84
N VAL A 188 -10.84 19.58 5.16
CA VAL A 188 -12.16 19.03 5.57
C VAL A 188 -12.14 17.51 5.57
N LEU A 189 -11.53 16.88 4.56
CA LEU A 189 -11.36 15.43 4.49
C LEU A 189 -10.45 14.91 5.61
N ILE A 190 -9.37 15.62 5.96
CA ILE A 190 -8.51 15.30 7.12
C ILE A 190 -9.35 15.22 8.41
N ASP A 191 -10.15 16.25 8.70
CA ASP A 191 -10.98 16.30 9.91
C ASP A 191 -12.04 15.17 9.94
N MET A 192 -12.67 14.88 8.79
CA MET A 192 -13.63 13.79 8.66
C MET A 192 -12.97 12.41 8.86
N VAL A 193 -11.80 12.17 8.25
CA VAL A 193 -11.05 10.93 8.40
C VAL A 193 -10.59 10.75 9.85
N GLN A 194 -10.09 11.82 10.49
CA GLN A 194 -9.67 11.79 11.89
C GLN A 194 -10.82 11.33 12.81
N LEU A 195 -12.02 11.89 12.65
CA LEU A 195 -13.20 11.49 13.42
C LEU A 195 -13.61 10.03 13.17
N LEU A 196 -13.66 9.61 11.90
CA LEU A 196 -14.12 8.26 11.54
C LEU A 196 -13.20 7.17 12.10
N PHE A 197 -11.88 7.40 12.11
CA PHE A 197 -10.92 6.48 12.72
C PHE A 197 -10.87 6.61 14.25
N ALA A 198 -11.10 7.80 14.82
CA ALA A 198 -11.24 7.98 16.28
C ALA A 198 -12.43 7.21 16.88
N ARG A 199 -13.47 6.93 16.07
CA ARG A 199 -14.65 6.16 16.50
C ARG A 199 -14.51 4.63 16.36
N LEU A 200 -13.42 4.10 15.78
CA LEU A 200 -13.15 2.66 15.72
C LEU A 200 -13.29 1.89 17.07
N PRO A 201 -12.96 2.46 18.25
CA PRO A 201 -13.16 1.78 19.54
C PRO A 201 -14.63 1.73 20.01
N GLN A 202 -15.53 2.46 19.34
CA GLN A 202 -16.93 2.63 19.74
C GLN A 202 -17.88 1.69 18.99
N PHE A 203 -17.46 1.17 17.84
CA PHE A 203 -18.27 0.25 17.04
C PHE A 203 -18.19 -1.18 17.61
N LYS A 204 -19.22 -1.99 17.34
CA LYS A 204 -19.24 -3.41 17.67
C LYS A 204 -18.86 -4.22 16.44
N ASP A 205 -18.09 -5.30 16.63
CA ASP A 205 -17.80 -6.26 15.57
C ASP A 205 -18.94 -7.28 15.45
N ASP A 206 -20.12 -6.81 15.03
CA ASP A 206 -21.29 -7.65 14.77
C ASP A 206 -21.07 -8.46 13.48
N THR A 207 -20.29 -9.53 13.59
CA THR A 207 -19.87 -10.45 12.51
C THR A 207 -21.02 -11.13 11.76
N THR A 208 -22.25 -11.05 12.28
CA THR A 208 -23.48 -11.45 11.58
C THR A 208 -23.81 -10.55 10.37
N SER A 209 -23.23 -9.36 10.29
CA SER A 209 -23.50 -8.35 9.24
C SER A 209 -22.88 -8.62 7.87
N VAL A 210 -22.21 -9.75 7.65
CA VAL A 210 -21.56 -10.10 6.37
C VAL A 210 -22.52 -10.00 5.18
N SER A 211 -23.80 -10.39 5.33
CA SER A 211 -24.83 -10.25 4.28
C SER A 211 -25.10 -8.80 3.86
N SER A 212 -24.92 -7.83 4.77
CA SER A 212 -25.11 -6.40 4.50
C SER A 212 -23.96 -5.79 3.71
N THR A 213 -22.79 -6.43 3.66
CA THR A 213 -21.59 -5.90 2.97
C THR A 213 -21.75 -5.76 1.44
N LYS A 214 -22.82 -6.34 0.86
CA LYS A 214 -23.19 -6.17 -0.55
C LYS A 214 -23.98 -4.88 -0.86
N ARG A 215 -24.35 -4.07 0.15
CA ARG A 215 -25.25 -2.91 -0.04
C ARG A 215 -24.59 -1.52 0.02
N VAL A 216 -23.43 -1.38 0.67
CA VAL A 216 -22.74 -0.08 0.76
C VAL A 216 -22.25 0.35 -0.63
N LYS A 217 -22.50 1.60 -1.03
CA LYS A 217 -21.90 2.17 -2.24
C LYS A 217 -20.39 2.28 -2.10
N ASP A 218 -19.63 1.38 -2.74
CA ASP A 218 -18.16 1.45 -2.80
C ASP A 218 -17.70 2.82 -3.31
N LEU A 219 -16.82 3.50 -2.57
CA LEU A 219 -16.15 4.71 -3.06
C LEU A 219 -15.20 4.32 -4.20
N SER A 220 -15.48 4.85 -5.41
CA SER A 220 -14.82 4.46 -6.65
C SER A 220 -14.14 5.67 -7.30
N THR A 221 -12.87 5.51 -7.69
CA THR A 221 -12.10 6.54 -8.39
C THR A 221 -12.70 6.90 -9.74
N LYS A 222 -13.44 5.99 -10.39
CA LYS A 222 -14.09 6.27 -11.69
C LYS A 222 -15.20 7.30 -11.55
N ASP A 223 -16.12 7.09 -10.61
CA ASP A 223 -17.29 7.94 -10.40
C ASP A 223 -16.91 9.36 -9.88
N ILE A 224 -15.71 9.49 -9.31
CA ILE A 224 -15.12 10.77 -8.91
C ILE A 224 -14.37 11.47 -10.06
N THR A 225 -13.81 10.74 -11.04
CA THR A 225 -12.91 11.30 -12.09
C THR A 225 -13.45 11.31 -13.53
N THR A 226 -14.57 10.64 -13.82
CA THR A 226 -15.10 10.59 -15.19
C THR A 226 -15.61 11.95 -15.68
N ASN A 227 -14.81 12.64 -16.51
CA ASN A 227 -15.25 13.11 -17.86
C ASN A 227 -14.18 13.77 -18.76
N ASN A 228 -12.91 13.92 -18.33
CA ASN A 228 -11.88 14.67 -19.09
C ASN A 228 -11.51 14.17 -20.52
N ARG A 229 -12.12 13.09 -21.04
CA ARG A 229 -11.81 12.52 -22.37
C ARG A 229 -12.75 12.92 -23.53
N ARG A 230 -13.91 13.55 -23.28
CA ARG A 230 -14.95 13.71 -24.34
C ARG A 230 -14.82 14.92 -25.28
N ARG A 231 -13.81 15.80 -25.14
CA ARG A 231 -13.64 16.99 -26.02
C ARG A 231 -12.54 16.90 -27.10
N SER A 232 -11.81 15.78 -27.21
CA SER A 232 -10.69 15.63 -28.18
C SER A 232 -11.06 15.00 -29.54
N ARG A 233 -12.36 14.87 -29.85
CA ARG A 233 -12.85 14.25 -31.11
C ARG A 233 -13.95 15.05 -31.79
N GLN A 234 -13.69 16.34 -32.03
CA GLN A 234 -14.53 17.16 -32.92
C GLN A 234 -13.77 18.38 -33.44
N LEU A 235 -12.78 18.15 -34.32
CA LEU A 235 -12.14 19.13 -35.21
C LEU A 235 -11.17 18.39 -36.14
N SER A 236 -11.73 17.66 -37.12
CA SER A 236 -10.98 17.08 -38.25
C SER A 236 -11.99 16.79 -39.35
N GLY A 237 -11.77 17.34 -40.55
CA GLY A 237 -12.78 17.33 -41.62
C GLY A 237 -12.76 18.56 -42.51
N ASN A 238 -11.63 18.81 -43.17
CA ASN A 238 -11.57 19.38 -44.52
C ASN A 238 -10.13 19.21 -45.04
N GLU A 239 -9.98 18.34 -46.04
CA GLU A 239 -8.71 18.13 -46.75
C GLU A 239 -8.65 19.09 -47.95
N GLN A 240 -7.45 19.58 -48.29
CA GLN A 240 -6.99 19.58 -49.69
C GLN A 240 -5.47 19.72 -49.81
N GLN A 241 -4.97 19.25 -50.95
CA GLN A 241 -3.56 18.91 -51.23
C GLN A 241 -2.67 20.14 -51.46
N ILE A 242 -1.35 19.97 -51.31
CA ILE A 242 -0.33 20.38 -52.30
C ILE A 242 1.05 19.76 -51.93
N ASN A 243 1.99 19.77 -52.90
CA ASN A 243 3.15 18.88 -52.99
C ASN A 243 4.44 19.32 -52.25
N GLU A 244 5.23 18.30 -51.89
CA GLU A 244 6.69 18.11 -52.08
C GLU A 244 7.76 19.13 -51.63
N SER A 245 8.91 18.53 -51.28
CA SER A 245 10.29 19.01 -51.50
C SER A 245 10.90 20.10 -50.61
N SER A 246 11.71 19.62 -49.66
CA SER A 246 13.13 19.99 -49.43
C SER A 246 13.60 21.45 -49.19
N SER A 247 14.66 21.51 -48.37
CA SER A 247 15.71 22.54 -48.24
C SER A 247 15.62 23.51 -47.06
N SER A 248 16.78 23.63 -46.41
CA SER A 248 17.15 24.51 -45.30
C SER A 248 17.34 25.97 -45.75
N ILE A 249 17.22 26.92 -44.82
CA ILE A 249 18.31 27.85 -44.43
C ILE A 249 17.89 28.82 -43.29
N ASN A 250 18.86 29.05 -42.40
CA ASN A 250 19.11 30.15 -41.43
C ASN A 250 17.98 30.99 -40.81
N GLU A 251 18.13 31.21 -39.51
CA GLU A 251 17.61 32.37 -38.77
C GLU A 251 18.27 33.69 -39.24
N THR A 252 17.59 34.83 -39.08
CA THR A 252 18.23 36.03 -38.50
C THR A 252 17.21 37.01 -37.89
N THR A 253 17.40 37.30 -36.59
CA THR A 253 17.09 38.53 -35.83
C THR A 253 16.14 39.61 -36.38
N LEU A 254 15.36 40.23 -35.47
CA LEU A 254 15.47 41.67 -35.15
C LEU A 254 14.89 42.04 -33.75
N THR A 255 15.80 42.23 -32.80
CA THR A 255 15.85 43.28 -31.74
C THR A 255 14.58 43.94 -31.15
N TYR A 256 14.58 44.09 -29.82
CA TYR A 256 14.47 45.41 -29.16
C TYR A 256 15.30 45.46 -27.86
N SER A 257 15.64 46.65 -27.35
CA SER A 257 16.82 46.85 -26.46
C SER A 257 16.68 47.90 -25.33
N SER A 258 17.37 47.67 -24.21
CA SER A 258 17.87 48.62 -23.18
C SER A 258 18.94 47.85 -22.37
N GLN A 259 20.22 48.23 -22.22
CA GLN A 259 20.82 49.42 -21.56
C GLN A 259 20.46 49.49 -20.06
N VAL A 260 21.37 49.72 -19.09
CA VAL A 260 22.59 50.59 -19.03
C VAL A 260 23.68 50.02 -18.08
N ASP A 261 24.97 50.15 -18.46
CA ASP A 261 26.30 50.19 -17.74
C ASP A 261 26.64 49.21 -16.56
N ASP A 262 27.90 48.93 -16.14
CA ASP A 262 29.25 49.42 -16.52
C ASP A 262 30.42 48.40 -16.26
N ASN A 263 31.67 48.79 -16.63
CA ASN A 263 33.05 48.23 -16.46
C ASN A 263 33.37 47.16 -15.34
N ASP A 264 34.46 46.36 -15.34
CA ASP A 264 35.83 46.47 -15.92
C ASP A 264 36.55 45.08 -16.17
N ARG A 265 37.89 45.01 -16.30
CA ARG A 265 38.64 44.03 -17.16
C ARG A 265 39.76 43.14 -16.47
N PRO A 266 40.80 42.56 -17.16
CA PRO A 266 41.09 41.10 -17.33
C PRO A 266 42.26 40.49 -16.50
N THR A 267 42.56 39.17 -16.52
CA THR A 267 43.57 38.42 -17.38
C THR A 267 43.41 36.87 -17.23
N ALA A 268 43.62 35.96 -18.21
CA ALA A 268 44.82 35.49 -18.99
C ALA A 268 45.82 34.59 -18.20
N ILE A 269 46.47 33.50 -18.69
CA ILE A 269 46.49 32.76 -19.99
C ILE A 269 47.09 31.30 -19.81
N ASP A 270 46.97 30.45 -20.84
CA ASP A 270 47.54 29.09 -21.14
C ASP A 270 48.77 28.53 -20.36
N SER A 271 49.00 27.21 -20.21
CA SER A 271 49.56 26.27 -21.25
C SER A 271 50.02 24.94 -20.57
N ALA A 272 50.32 23.76 -21.19
CA ALA A 272 50.08 23.14 -22.52
C ALA A 272 50.17 21.57 -22.44
N THR A 273 50.89 20.86 -23.34
CA THR A 273 50.71 19.41 -23.68
C THR A 273 51.98 18.53 -23.81
N ASN A 274 51.81 17.20 -23.62
CA ASN A 274 52.48 16.02 -24.25
C ASN A 274 54.01 15.74 -24.21
N ALA A 275 54.41 14.49 -23.85
CA ALA A 275 55.21 13.53 -24.69
C ALA A 275 55.62 12.20 -23.98
N ILE A 276 55.98 11.16 -24.75
CA ILE A 276 56.38 9.76 -24.38
C ILE A 276 57.47 9.29 -25.38
N PRO A 277 58.61 8.62 -25.02
CA PRO A 277 58.73 7.14 -25.14
C PRO A 277 59.79 6.38 -24.27
N LEU A 278 59.87 5.06 -24.50
CA LEU A 278 60.59 3.97 -23.81
C LEU A 278 62.14 3.97 -24.06
N THR A 279 62.98 3.25 -23.30
CA THR A 279 63.34 1.79 -23.43
C THR A 279 64.51 1.47 -22.46
N ASN A 280 65.03 0.26 -22.14
CA ASN A 280 64.67 -1.18 -22.08
C ASN A 280 65.83 -1.88 -21.27
N THR A 281 65.93 -3.17 -20.89
CA THR A 281 65.14 -4.42 -21.12
C THR A 281 64.93 -5.13 -19.74
N THR A 282 65.25 -6.37 -19.31
CA THR A 282 65.70 -7.75 -19.74
C THR A 282 65.67 -8.59 -18.43
N THR A 283 65.42 -9.90 -18.27
CA THR A 283 64.77 -11.06 -18.95
C THR A 283 64.74 -12.20 -17.89
N MET A 284 63.73 -13.07 -17.78
CA MET A 284 63.67 -14.42 -18.40
C MET A 284 62.37 -15.15 -17.97
N ASN A 285 61.79 -15.94 -18.88
CA ASN A 285 61.07 -17.25 -18.73
C ASN A 285 59.98 -17.47 -17.63
N ASN A 286 58.92 -18.26 -17.84
CA ASN A 286 58.18 -18.70 -19.04
C ASN A 286 56.82 -19.33 -18.59
N GLU A 287 55.86 -19.44 -19.52
CA GLU A 287 54.69 -20.37 -19.54
C GLU A 287 53.70 -20.36 -18.34
N ASN A 288 52.43 -19.96 -18.48
CA ASN A 288 51.30 -20.45 -19.32
C ASN A 288 50.49 -21.61 -18.69
N GLU A 289 49.24 -21.33 -18.31
CA GLU A 289 48.07 -21.90 -18.98
C GLU A 289 46.81 -21.06 -18.70
N SER A 290 45.75 -21.23 -19.49
CA SER A 290 44.55 -20.38 -19.46
C SER A 290 43.25 -21.14 -19.70
N GLY A 291 42.22 -20.82 -18.90
CA GLY A 291 40.89 -21.46 -18.97
C GLY A 291 39.78 -20.45 -19.22
N SER A 292 39.33 -20.32 -20.46
CA SER A 292 38.15 -19.52 -20.82
C SER A 292 36.88 -20.35 -20.66
N ILE A 293 35.94 -19.89 -19.83
CA ILE A 293 34.62 -20.53 -19.67
C ILE A 293 33.67 -19.95 -20.73
N ASN A 294 33.30 -20.77 -21.71
CA ASN A 294 32.31 -20.43 -22.73
C ASN A 294 30.92 -20.95 -22.31
N ASP A 295 30.07 -20.09 -21.75
CA ASP A 295 28.68 -20.45 -21.42
C ASP A 295 27.86 -20.69 -22.71
N THR A 296 27.81 -21.95 -23.13
CA THR A 296 27.08 -22.39 -24.32
C THR A 296 25.77 -23.05 -23.88
N THR A 297 24.69 -22.29 -23.81
CA THR A 297 23.36 -22.78 -23.40
C THR A 297 22.68 -23.56 -24.53
N SER A 298 22.99 -24.85 -24.63
CA SER A 298 22.37 -25.79 -25.58
C SER A 298 20.88 -26.00 -25.30
N GLN A 299 20.01 -25.29 -26.02
CA GLN A 299 18.57 -25.59 -26.07
C GLN A 299 18.31 -26.75 -27.04
N THR A 300 18.22 -27.97 -26.52
CA THR A 300 17.92 -29.17 -27.30
C THR A 300 16.45 -29.19 -27.74
N ILE A 301 16.21 -29.24 -29.04
CA ILE A 301 14.86 -29.39 -29.62
C ILE A 301 14.38 -30.83 -29.39
N LEU A 302 13.17 -30.99 -28.86
CA LEU A 302 12.53 -32.31 -28.72
C LEU A 302 12.07 -32.83 -30.09
N PRO A 303 12.45 -34.06 -30.50
CA PRO A 303 11.91 -34.67 -31.71
C PRO A 303 10.47 -35.12 -31.48
N ILE A 304 9.58 -34.75 -32.41
CA ILE A 304 8.18 -35.18 -32.41
C ILE A 304 8.11 -36.66 -32.79
N ILE A 305 7.55 -37.50 -31.92
CA ILE A 305 7.21 -38.89 -32.22
C ILE A 305 5.68 -39.01 -32.27
N VAL A 306 5.14 -39.21 -33.48
CA VAL A 306 3.73 -39.59 -33.71
C VAL A 306 3.70 -41.06 -34.12
N PRO A 307 2.90 -41.93 -33.47
CA PRO A 307 2.62 -43.26 -33.97
C PRO A 307 1.75 -43.16 -35.22
N SER A 308 2.28 -43.55 -36.38
CA SER A 308 1.53 -43.62 -37.63
C SER A 308 0.60 -44.84 -37.66
N PHE A 309 -0.62 -44.67 -38.15
CA PHE A 309 -1.46 -45.75 -38.68
C PHE A 309 -1.85 -45.42 -40.12
N ASP A 310 -2.02 -46.46 -40.92
CA ASP A 310 -1.99 -46.41 -42.38
C ASP A 310 -3.30 -45.99 -43.06
N GLU A 311 -3.15 -45.53 -44.32
CA GLU A 311 -4.09 -45.63 -45.45
C GLU A 311 -5.51 -44.99 -45.33
N SER A 312 -6.13 -44.50 -46.40
CA SER A 312 -5.68 -44.05 -47.74
C SER A 312 -6.80 -43.19 -48.36
N SER A 313 -6.55 -42.55 -49.52
CA SER A 313 -7.55 -42.21 -50.57
C SER A 313 -8.83 -41.40 -50.20
N SER A 314 -9.33 -40.44 -50.99
CA SER A 314 -8.90 -39.80 -52.23
C SER A 314 -9.77 -38.54 -52.49
N ASN A 315 -9.40 -37.71 -53.46
CA ASN A 315 -10.13 -36.47 -53.79
C ASN A 315 -11.57 -36.71 -54.31
N ILE A 316 -12.45 -35.71 -54.14
CA ILE A 316 -13.32 -35.19 -55.22
C ILE A 316 -13.75 -33.74 -54.94
N LEU A 317 -14.18 -33.03 -55.99
CA LEU A 317 -14.34 -31.58 -56.05
C LEU A 317 -15.82 -31.20 -56.36
N GLN A 318 -16.07 -29.90 -56.58
CA GLN A 318 -17.31 -29.28 -57.12
C GLN A 318 -18.50 -29.18 -56.15
N THR A 319 -18.80 -28.00 -55.56
CA THR A 319 -19.35 -26.73 -56.12
C THR A 319 -20.86 -26.74 -56.38
N HIS A 320 -21.56 -25.73 -55.86
CA HIS A 320 -22.58 -25.01 -56.63
C HIS A 320 -22.72 -23.55 -56.19
N GLN A 321 -22.79 -22.64 -57.16
CA GLN A 321 -23.24 -21.26 -56.97
C GLN A 321 -24.76 -21.18 -57.23
N ILE A 322 -25.46 -20.30 -56.52
CA ILE A 322 -26.65 -19.58 -57.03
C ILE A 322 -26.54 -18.11 -56.61
N SER A 323 -26.85 -17.20 -57.52
CA SER A 323 -26.77 -15.73 -57.35
C SER A 323 -28.17 -15.12 -57.30
N THR A 324 -28.32 -13.89 -56.77
CA THR A 324 -28.86 -12.70 -57.50
C THR A 324 -29.13 -11.50 -56.57
N ASN A 325 -29.19 -10.29 -57.17
CA ASN A 325 -29.53 -9.02 -56.52
C ASN A 325 -30.99 -8.62 -56.80
N VAL A 326 -31.63 -7.92 -55.85
CA VAL A 326 -32.58 -6.80 -56.08
C VAL A 326 -32.41 -5.86 -54.87
N GLN A 327 -31.85 -4.64 -55.00
CA GLN A 327 -32.57 -3.36 -55.14
C GLN A 327 -33.82 -3.25 -54.22
N ALA A 328 -33.86 -2.43 -53.17
CA ALA A 328 -33.71 -0.95 -53.03
C ALA A 328 -35.02 -0.19 -53.19
N GLU A 329 -35.41 0.61 -52.18
CA GLU A 329 -36.16 1.87 -52.32
C GLU A 329 -36.15 2.72 -51.03
N LYS A 330 -36.78 3.91 -51.06
CA LYS A 330 -36.63 5.00 -50.08
C LYS A 330 -37.88 5.90 -50.09
N GLN A 331 -38.10 6.69 -49.02
CA GLN A 331 -39.21 7.67 -48.86
C GLN A 331 -40.60 7.04 -48.63
N SER A 332 -41.61 7.69 -48.02
CA SER A 332 -41.68 8.84 -47.08
C SER A 332 -43.11 8.96 -46.52
N GLN A 333 -43.27 9.61 -45.35
CA GLN A 333 -44.56 10.05 -44.74
C GLN A 333 -45.52 8.91 -44.30
N GLU A 334 -46.30 8.98 -43.21
CA GLU A 334 -46.36 9.90 -42.05
C GLU A 334 -46.87 9.09 -40.81
N THR A 335 -47.43 9.55 -39.68
CA THR A 335 -48.11 10.81 -39.29
C THR A 335 -47.97 11.06 -37.75
N ILE A 336 -48.65 12.09 -37.25
CA ILE A 336 -48.71 12.64 -35.88
C ILE A 336 -49.35 11.71 -34.82
N VAL A 337 -48.87 11.72 -33.56
CA VAL A 337 -49.67 11.99 -32.31
C VAL A 337 -48.80 12.13 -31.03
N THR A 338 -48.95 13.28 -30.36
CA THR A 338 -48.58 13.70 -28.97
C THR A 338 -47.23 13.39 -28.31
N GLN A 339 -46.74 14.39 -27.55
CA GLN A 339 -45.60 14.34 -26.64
C GLN A 339 -46.00 13.85 -25.24
N THR A 340 -45.13 13.07 -24.59
CA THR A 340 -44.85 13.19 -23.13
C THR A 340 -43.39 12.83 -22.88
N SER A 341 -42.55 13.81 -22.55
CA SER A 341 -41.10 13.63 -22.37
C SER A 341 -40.66 13.93 -20.94
N SER A 342 -40.17 12.92 -20.22
CA SER A 342 -39.56 13.06 -18.89
C SER A 342 -38.06 12.71 -18.94
N ASN A 343 -37.23 13.67 -19.35
CA ASN A 343 -35.78 13.48 -19.42
C ASN A 343 -35.12 13.61 -18.05
N ASN A 344 -34.44 12.55 -17.60
CA ASN A 344 -33.45 12.65 -16.52
C ASN A 344 -32.15 13.26 -17.10
N HIS A 345 -31.79 14.47 -16.67
CA HIS A 345 -30.52 15.10 -17.02
C HIS A 345 -29.64 15.32 -15.78
N GLU A 346 -28.33 15.06 -15.96
CA GLU A 346 -27.27 15.46 -15.04
C GLU A 346 -27.22 17.00 -14.95
N TYR A 347 -27.31 17.58 -13.74
CA TYR A 347 -27.27 19.04 -13.61
C TYR A 347 -25.83 19.53 -13.74
N ILE A 348 -25.53 20.18 -14.87
CA ILE A 348 -24.26 20.84 -15.11
C ILE A 348 -24.55 22.34 -15.15
N ASN A 349 -23.92 23.12 -14.27
CA ASN A 349 -24.15 24.57 -14.26
C ASN A 349 -23.60 25.22 -15.55
N PRO A 350 -23.97 26.46 -15.89
CA PRO A 350 -23.54 27.11 -17.14
C PRO A 350 -22.01 27.25 -17.34
N ARG A 351 -21.20 27.03 -16.30
CA ARG A 351 -19.72 27.01 -16.36
C ARG A 351 -19.10 25.62 -16.47
N GLY A 352 -19.92 24.56 -16.48
CA GLY A 352 -19.43 23.18 -16.61
C GLY A 352 -19.07 22.50 -15.30
N ILE A 353 -19.47 23.04 -14.14
CA ILE A 353 -19.38 22.37 -12.83
C ILE A 353 -20.53 21.35 -12.75
N ARG A 354 -20.20 20.09 -12.45
CA ARG A 354 -21.13 18.95 -12.50
C ARG A 354 -21.71 18.60 -11.13
N PHE A 355 -23.03 18.58 -11.02
CA PHE A 355 -23.76 18.11 -9.85
C PHE A 355 -24.51 16.82 -10.23
N THR A 356 -24.10 15.71 -9.62
CA THR A 356 -24.68 14.39 -9.87
C THR A 356 -26.09 14.30 -9.31
N THR A 357 -26.99 13.64 -10.05
CA THR A 357 -28.34 13.31 -9.59
C THR A 357 -28.39 11.83 -9.22
N ALA A 358 -28.63 11.51 -7.95
CA ALA A 358 -28.99 10.15 -7.57
C ALA A 358 -30.29 9.71 -8.27
N SER A 359 -30.31 8.49 -8.80
CA SER A 359 -31.52 7.92 -9.39
C SER A 359 -32.55 7.61 -8.29
N PRO A 360 -33.84 7.97 -8.47
CA PRO A 360 -34.90 7.48 -7.59
C PRO A 360 -35.19 6.01 -7.93
N THR A 361 -34.47 5.09 -7.30
CA THR A 361 -34.79 3.66 -7.37
C THR A 361 -36.19 3.40 -6.79
N PRO A 362 -37.07 2.64 -7.46
CA PRO A 362 -38.29 2.13 -6.84
C PRO A 362 -37.89 1.25 -5.65
N GLY A 363 -38.20 1.71 -4.43
CA GLY A 363 -37.68 1.10 -3.22
C GLY A 363 -38.41 -0.18 -2.82
N PRO A 364 -37.71 -1.18 -2.28
CA PRO A 364 -38.24 -2.05 -1.24
C PRO A 364 -37.91 -1.45 0.15
N VAL A 365 -38.85 -1.58 1.09
CA VAL A 365 -38.74 -1.43 2.56
C VAL A 365 -37.65 -0.45 3.08
N LYS A 366 -38.07 0.63 3.74
CA LYS A 366 -37.16 1.42 4.59
C LYS A 366 -36.70 0.57 5.77
N ASP A 367 -35.52 -0.03 5.64
CA ASP A 367 -34.76 -0.53 6.77
C ASP A 367 -34.55 0.60 7.80
N PRO A 368 -34.52 0.32 9.12
CA PRO A 368 -34.37 1.35 10.13
C PRO A 368 -33.06 2.13 9.93
N LEU A 369 -33.14 3.46 10.07
CA LEU A 369 -32.00 4.39 9.95
C LEU A 369 -30.91 4.01 10.96
N THR A 370 -29.96 3.19 10.51
CA THR A 370 -28.93 2.58 11.36
C THR A 370 -27.69 3.46 11.33
N PRO A 371 -27.18 3.92 12.49
CA PRO A 371 -25.96 4.72 12.57
C PRO A 371 -24.76 4.05 11.89
N TYR A 372 -23.85 4.87 11.36
CA TYR A 372 -22.66 4.40 10.67
C TYR A 372 -21.72 3.66 11.62
N GLY A 373 -20.98 2.70 11.06
CA GLY A 373 -20.03 1.89 11.80
C GLY A 373 -18.73 1.65 11.03
N TRP A 374 -18.00 0.63 11.46
CA TRP A 374 -16.79 0.17 10.78
C TRP A 374 -16.98 -0.18 9.28
N PRO A 375 -18.16 -0.55 8.74
CA PRO A 375 -18.33 -0.74 7.30
C PRO A 375 -18.09 0.53 6.47
N CYS A 376 -18.51 1.72 6.96
CA CYS A 376 -18.17 3.00 6.33
C CYS A 376 -16.66 3.26 6.36
N VAL A 377 -16.01 3.00 7.50
CA VAL A 377 -14.55 3.13 7.66
C VAL A 377 -13.82 2.19 6.70
N ARG A 378 -14.31 0.96 6.51
CA ARG A 378 -13.78 -0.01 5.53
C ARG A 378 -13.90 0.49 4.09
N GLY A 379 -15.05 1.04 3.70
CA GLY A 379 -15.25 1.61 2.36
C GLY A 379 -14.27 2.75 2.07
N LEU A 380 -14.14 3.69 3.02
CA LEU A 380 -13.17 4.78 2.97
C LEU A 380 -11.72 4.28 2.92
N PHE A 381 -11.34 3.33 3.79
CA PHE A 381 -9.97 2.79 3.86
C PHE A 381 -9.57 2.03 2.59
N ARG A 382 -10.51 1.27 2.01
CA ARG A 382 -10.35 0.60 0.71
C ARG A 382 -10.19 1.61 -0.44
N PHE A 383 -10.96 2.70 -0.43
CA PHE A 383 -10.83 3.77 -1.41
C PHE A 383 -9.46 4.46 -1.31
N LEU A 384 -9.04 4.89 -0.12
CA LEU A 384 -7.72 5.50 0.09
C LEU A 384 -6.58 4.56 -0.31
N THR A 385 -6.69 3.26 0.02
CA THR A 385 -5.74 2.23 -0.40
C THR A 385 -5.67 2.07 -1.93
N THR A 386 -6.81 2.23 -2.63
CA THR A 386 -6.87 2.19 -4.10
C THR A 386 -6.33 3.48 -4.73
N LEU A 387 -6.55 4.62 -4.09
CA LEU A 387 -6.13 5.95 -4.53
C LEU A 387 -4.61 6.13 -4.54
N ILE A 388 -3.89 5.41 -3.68
CA ILE A 388 -2.42 5.40 -3.65
C ILE A 388 -1.76 4.37 -4.59
N ASN A 389 -2.54 3.64 -5.41
CA ASN A 389 -1.97 2.73 -6.40
C ASN A 389 -1.28 3.53 -7.52
N ASN A 390 0.05 3.53 -7.51
CA ASN A 390 0.91 4.23 -8.47
C ASN A 390 0.88 3.62 -9.89
N TYR A 391 0.40 2.39 -10.07
CA TYR A 391 0.25 1.76 -11.39
C TYR A 391 -1.12 2.06 -12.05
N ASP A 392 -2.11 2.53 -11.29
CA ASP A 392 -3.40 2.95 -11.87
C ASP A 392 -3.26 4.33 -12.52
N LYS A 393 -3.33 4.35 -13.86
CA LYS A 393 -3.23 5.56 -14.70
C LYS A 393 -4.37 6.57 -14.49
N ASN A 394 -5.39 6.24 -13.69
CA ASN A 394 -6.43 7.19 -13.27
C ASN A 394 -6.03 8.00 -12.02
N ASN A 395 -5.08 7.51 -11.22
CA ASN A 395 -4.58 8.20 -10.02
C ASN A 395 -3.55 9.26 -10.44
N THR A 396 -3.87 10.54 -10.25
CA THR A 396 -2.89 11.63 -10.42
C THR A 396 -1.96 11.72 -9.22
N GLU A 397 -0.79 12.33 -9.38
CA GLU A 397 0.15 12.56 -8.27
C GLU A 397 -0.48 13.30 -7.09
N TYR A 398 -1.28 14.35 -7.38
CA TYR A 398 -2.02 15.07 -6.35
C TYR A 398 -3.01 14.15 -5.60
N MET A 399 -3.73 13.27 -6.31
CA MET A 399 -4.62 12.28 -5.69
C MET A 399 -3.86 11.29 -4.80
N ILE A 400 -2.69 10.80 -5.23
CA ILE A 400 -1.85 9.90 -4.44
C ILE A 400 -1.35 10.60 -3.16
N THR A 401 -0.88 11.86 -3.28
CA THR A 401 -0.46 12.67 -2.12
C THR A 401 -1.61 12.90 -1.13
N VAL A 402 -2.82 13.24 -1.61
CA VAL A 402 -4.01 13.34 -0.75
C VAL A 402 -4.33 12.00 -0.09
N GLY A 403 -4.24 10.89 -0.83
CA GLY A 403 -4.42 9.54 -0.28
C GLY A 403 -3.43 9.22 0.84
N LEU A 404 -2.15 9.52 0.67
CA LEU A 404 -1.10 9.34 1.67
C LEU A 404 -1.29 10.25 2.90
N ASN A 405 -1.69 11.52 2.70
CA ASN A 405 -2.01 12.45 3.78
C ASN A 405 -3.17 11.92 4.65
N LEU A 406 -4.27 11.48 4.01
CA LEU A 406 -5.43 10.95 4.72
C LEU A 406 -5.15 9.60 5.39
N LEU A 407 -4.34 8.72 4.78
CA LEU A 407 -3.88 7.48 5.41
C LEU A 407 -2.99 7.76 6.63
N THR A 408 -2.14 8.79 6.59
CA THR A 408 -1.32 9.22 7.73
C THR A 408 -2.21 9.56 8.92
N VAL A 409 -3.19 10.45 8.73
CA VAL A 409 -4.16 10.87 9.77
C VAL A 409 -5.00 9.70 10.28
N ALA A 410 -5.46 8.82 9.39
CA ALA A 410 -6.22 7.62 9.74
C ALA A 410 -5.43 6.68 10.69
N LEU A 411 -4.12 6.54 10.46
CA LEU A 411 -3.24 5.67 11.25
C LEU A 411 -2.77 6.31 12.56
N GLU A 412 -2.43 7.61 12.55
CA GLU A 412 -2.04 8.36 13.76
C GLU A 412 -3.09 8.30 14.88
N VAL A 413 -4.36 8.11 14.50
CA VAL A 413 -5.51 8.01 15.40
C VAL A 413 -5.99 6.57 15.58
N GLY A 414 -6.15 5.81 14.49
CA GLY A 414 -6.91 4.55 14.48
C GLY A 414 -6.09 3.26 14.38
N ALA A 415 -4.77 3.30 14.15
CA ALA A 415 -3.98 2.12 13.81
C ALA A 415 -4.11 0.97 14.83
N ASP A 416 -4.04 1.30 16.12
CA ASP A 416 -4.18 0.37 17.27
C ASP A 416 -5.44 -0.50 17.20
N TYR A 417 -6.50 0.01 16.58
CA TYR A 417 -7.83 -0.64 16.54
C TYR A 417 -8.11 -1.38 15.22
N LEU A 418 -7.25 -1.25 14.19
CA LEU A 418 -7.43 -1.94 12.91
C LEU A 418 -7.30 -3.46 13.04
N ALA A 419 -6.51 -3.94 14.00
CA ALA A 419 -6.35 -5.36 14.31
C ALA A 419 -7.66 -6.02 14.81
N ASN A 420 -8.55 -5.25 15.44
CA ASN A 420 -9.81 -5.76 16.00
C ASN A 420 -10.85 -6.12 14.93
N TYR A 421 -10.66 -5.68 13.68
CA TYR A 421 -11.60 -5.88 12.58
C TYR A 421 -10.93 -6.67 11.45
N PRO A 422 -11.19 -7.98 11.30
CA PRO A 422 -10.51 -8.83 10.32
C PRO A 422 -10.55 -8.31 8.88
N LEU A 423 -11.65 -7.66 8.47
CA LEU A 423 -11.81 -7.08 7.13
C LEU A 423 -11.13 -5.71 6.92
N LEU A 424 -10.64 -5.07 7.99
CA LEU A 424 -9.71 -3.94 7.90
C LEU A 424 -8.27 -4.47 7.87
N LEU A 425 -7.94 -5.41 8.75
CA LEU A 425 -6.61 -6.04 8.81
C LEU A 425 -6.23 -6.72 7.50
N SER A 426 -7.18 -7.32 6.77
CA SER A 426 -6.91 -7.90 5.44
C SER A 426 -6.53 -6.85 4.38
N ILE A 427 -7.08 -5.63 4.46
CA ILE A 427 -6.71 -4.50 3.59
C ILE A 427 -5.28 -4.04 3.92
N VAL A 428 -4.90 -4.03 5.20
CA VAL A 428 -3.53 -3.74 5.63
C VAL A 428 -2.54 -4.80 5.09
N LYS A 429 -2.80 -6.08 5.39
CA LYS A 429 -1.90 -7.21 5.06
C LYS A 429 -1.56 -7.34 3.59
N ASP A 430 -2.55 -7.17 2.70
CA ASP A 430 -2.36 -7.21 1.24
C ASP A 430 -2.28 -5.79 0.65
N SER A 431 -3.43 -5.20 0.32
CA SER A 431 -3.48 -4.15 -0.70
C SER A 431 -2.76 -2.85 -0.30
N LEU A 432 -2.79 -2.49 0.99
CA LEU A 432 -2.13 -1.28 1.50
C LEU A 432 -0.61 -1.46 1.57
N CYS A 433 -0.11 -2.52 2.22
CA CYS A 433 1.32 -2.79 2.25
C CYS A 433 1.89 -3.00 0.83
N ARG A 434 1.16 -3.63 -0.09
CA ARG A 434 1.58 -3.79 -1.50
C ARG A 434 1.80 -2.45 -2.20
N ASN A 435 0.83 -1.53 -2.09
CA ASN A 435 0.89 -0.23 -2.76
C ASN A 435 1.97 0.67 -2.13
N LEU A 436 2.14 0.64 -0.81
CA LEU A 436 3.22 1.36 -0.12
C LEU A 436 4.60 0.83 -0.49
N LEU A 437 4.80 -0.49 -0.49
CA LEU A 437 6.08 -1.12 -0.82
C LEU A 437 6.43 -1.01 -2.31
N SER A 438 5.45 -0.80 -3.19
CA SER A 438 5.70 -0.33 -4.55
C SER A 438 6.15 1.14 -4.59
N MET A 439 5.54 2.04 -3.82
CA MET A 439 5.94 3.45 -3.77
C MET A 439 7.31 3.68 -3.13
N VAL A 440 7.82 2.75 -2.32
CA VAL A 440 9.22 2.72 -1.89
C VAL A 440 10.20 2.62 -3.09
N ASN A 441 9.77 2.09 -4.23
CA ASN A 441 10.56 2.09 -5.48
C ASN A 441 10.30 3.32 -6.37
N CYS A 442 9.61 4.36 -5.88
CA CYS A 442 9.25 5.54 -6.69
C CYS A 442 10.35 6.60 -6.69
N ASN A 443 10.82 7.01 -7.87
CA ASN A 443 11.79 8.09 -8.07
C ASN A 443 11.30 9.50 -7.63
N ARG A 444 10.07 9.64 -7.11
CA ARG A 444 9.49 10.94 -6.72
C ARG A 444 9.61 11.12 -5.21
N ILE A 445 10.58 11.95 -4.80
CA ILE A 445 10.98 12.13 -3.40
C ILE A 445 9.83 12.46 -2.45
N GLN A 446 8.82 13.21 -2.91
CA GLN A 446 7.63 13.55 -2.11
C GLN A 446 6.74 12.34 -1.82
N LEU A 447 6.41 11.55 -2.86
CA LEU A 447 5.63 10.31 -2.72
C LEU A 447 6.41 9.25 -1.93
N PHE A 448 7.71 9.16 -2.15
CA PHE A 448 8.62 8.29 -1.39
C PHE A 448 8.59 8.64 0.10
N SER A 449 8.87 9.89 0.47
CA SER A 449 8.83 10.37 1.87
C SER A 449 7.47 10.13 2.55
N ALA A 450 6.37 10.46 1.87
CA ALA A 450 5.03 10.22 2.39
C ALA A 450 4.69 8.71 2.51
N SER A 451 5.18 7.87 1.61
CA SER A 451 5.03 6.40 1.72
C SER A 451 5.84 5.82 2.88
N LEU A 452 7.02 6.38 3.20
CA LEU A 452 7.81 6.02 4.38
C LEU A 452 7.10 6.45 5.67
N ARG A 453 6.52 7.65 5.72
CA ARG A 453 5.71 8.15 6.85
C ARG A 453 4.55 7.21 7.18
N VAL A 454 3.78 6.80 6.16
CA VAL A 454 2.64 5.86 6.32
C VAL A 454 3.16 4.46 6.71
N SER A 455 4.22 3.97 6.07
CA SER A 455 4.81 2.66 6.38
C SER A 455 5.33 2.58 7.82
N PHE A 456 5.99 3.64 8.31
CA PHE A 456 6.43 3.74 9.70
C PHE A 456 5.26 3.59 10.67
N LEU A 457 4.15 4.30 10.47
CA LEU A 457 2.98 4.20 11.34
C LEU A 457 2.36 2.78 11.35
N ILE A 458 2.27 2.16 10.17
CA ILE A 458 1.77 0.77 10.05
C ILE A 458 2.67 -0.21 10.81
N PHE A 459 3.99 -0.15 10.59
CA PHE A 459 4.90 -1.10 11.24
C PHE A 459 5.14 -0.78 12.73
N GLU A 460 5.04 0.47 13.16
CA GLU A 460 5.05 0.85 14.58
C GLU A 460 3.89 0.17 15.31
N SER A 461 2.67 0.28 14.78
CA SER A 461 1.44 -0.12 15.48
C SER A 461 0.91 -1.53 15.15
N LEU A 462 1.28 -2.14 14.02
CA LEU A 462 0.71 -3.42 13.52
C LEU A 462 1.75 -4.50 13.15
N ARG A 463 3.02 -4.34 13.52
CA ARG A 463 4.10 -5.33 13.26
C ARG A 463 3.77 -6.76 13.69
N THR A 464 2.97 -6.94 14.75
CA THR A 464 2.39 -8.23 15.19
C THR A 464 1.79 -9.06 14.07
N HIS A 465 1.07 -8.41 13.15
CA HIS A 465 0.29 -9.06 12.09
C HIS A 465 0.97 -8.95 10.72
N LEU A 466 2.15 -8.33 10.66
CA LEU A 466 2.82 -7.88 9.44
C LEU A 466 4.30 -8.33 9.39
N LYS A 467 4.65 -9.40 10.09
CA LYS A 467 6.02 -9.94 10.22
C LYS A 467 6.75 -10.02 8.87
N CYS A 468 6.18 -10.73 7.88
CA CYS A 468 6.81 -10.89 6.57
C CYS A 468 6.81 -9.59 5.73
N GLN A 469 5.80 -8.73 5.88
CA GLN A 469 5.75 -7.41 5.24
C GLN A 469 6.82 -6.47 5.81
N PHE A 470 7.12 -6.54 7.12
CA PHE A 470 8.10 -5.72 7.80
C PHE A 470 9.54 -6.18 7.52
N GLU A 471 9.77 -7.48 7.45
CA GLU A 471 11.00 -8.10 6.92
C GLU A 471 11.29 -7.61 5.50
N PHE A 472 10.28 -7.65 4.62
CA PHE A 472 10.41 -7.13 3.26
C PHE A 472 10.69 -5.62 3.24
N PHE A 473 10.02 -4.82 4.09
CA PHE A 473 10.23 -3.37 4.19
C PHE A 473 11.67 -3.02 4.57
N ILE A 474 12.20 -3.59 5.66
CA ILE A 474 13.57 -3.32 6.11
C ILE A 474 14.57 -3.77 5.03
N THR A 475 14.38 -4.92 4.39
CA THR A 475 15.23 -5.38 3.28
C THR A 475 15.16 -4.44 2.07
N ARG A 476 14.00 -3.88 1.70
CA ARG A 476 13.90 -2.84 0.66
C ARG A 476 14.70 -1.59 1.03
N LEU A 477 14.64 -1.13 2.28
CA LEU A 477 15.41 0.04 2.73
C LEU A 477 16.92 -0.23 2.68
N MET A 478 17.38 -1.41 3.14
CA MET A 478 18.79 -1.81 3.03
C MET A 478 19.27 -1.83 1.58
N GLU A 479 18.48 -2.39 0.65
CA GLU A 479 18.83 -2.39 -0.78
C GLU A 479 18.89 -0.98 -1.37
N ILE A 480 17.99 -0.07 -1.02
CA ILE A 480 18.03 1.35 -1.46
C ILE A 480 19.33 2.04 -1.01
N ILE A 481 19.73 1.81 0.25
CA ILE A 481 20.92 2.45 0.84
C ILE A 481 22.20 1.92 0.20
N ILE A 482 22.31 0.60 -0.01
CA ILE A 482 23.48 -0.02 -0.65
C ILE A 482 23.55 0.34 -2.15
N SER A 483 22.41 0.40 -2.85
CA SER A 483 22.35 0.44 -4.32
C SER A 483 23.19 1.54 -4.97
N GLU A 484 24.05 1.15 -5.92
CA GLU A 484 24.86 2.06 -6.76
C GLU A 484 24.11 2.52 -8.03
N GLN A 485 22.82 2.18 -8.17
CA GLN A 485 22.03 2.52 -9.35
C GLN A 485 21.75 4.04 -9.44
N LEU A 486 22.15 4.67 -10.55
CA LEU A 486 21.92 6.09 -10.88
C LEU A 486 20.45 6.57 -10.84
N LYS A 487 19.48 5.67 -10.62
CA LYS A 487 18.06 6.00 -10.45
C LYS A 487 17.68 6.34 -9.01
N ILE A 488 18.48 5.89 -8.03
CA ILE A 488 18.26 6.15 -6.60
C ILE A 488 19.08 7.37 -6.21
N THR A 489 18.39 8.42 -5.77
CA THR A 489 19.05 9.69 -5.42
C THR A 489 19.64 9.65 -4.02
N TYR A 490 20.55 10.58 -3.72
CA TYR A 490 21.17 10.68 -2.40
C TYR A 490 20.13 10.91 -1.29
N GLU A 491 19.13 11.76 -1.57
CA GLU A 491 18.04 12.10 -0.66
C GLU A 491 17.14 10.90 -0.37
N GLN A 492 16.99 9.97 -1.32
CA GLN A 492 16.26 8.70 -1.07
C GLN A 492 17.02 7.79 -0.09
N LYS A 493 18.37 7.74 -0.19
CA LYS A 493 19.20 7.00 0.78
C LYS A 493 19.16 7.65 2.16
N GLU A 494 19.19 8.98 2.22
CA GLU A 494 19.10 9.75 3.45
C GLU A 494 17.78 9.50 4.18
N LEU A 495 16.63 9.65 3.50
CA LEU A 495 15.30 9.36 4.08
C LEU A 495 15.11 7.88 4.47
N ALA A 496 15.70 6.93 3.72
CA ALA A 496 15.69 5.52 4.08
C ALA A 496 16.47 5.25 5.38
N LEU A 497 17.64 5.89 5.54
CA LEU A 497 18.44 5.84 6.77
C LEU A 497 17.72 6.53 7.94
N GLU A 498 17.12 7.70 7.75
CA GLU A 498 16.31 8.35 8.79
C GLU A 498 15.16 7.45 9.25
N THR A 499 14.52 6.71 8.33
CA THR A 499 13.47 5.75 8.67
C THR A 499 14.00 4.58 9.50
N ILE A 500 15.18 4.04 9.16
CA ILE A 500 15.86 3.01 9.96
C ILE A 500 16.24 3.55 11.35
N VAL A 501 16.77 4.77 11.44
CA VAL A 501 17.09 5.44 12.71
C VAL A 501 15.82 5.62 13.56
N GLN A 502 14.69 6.02 12.96
CA GLN A 502 13.41 6.14 13.66
C GLN A 502 12.89 4.78 14.16
N LEU A 503 13.02 3.71 13.37
CA LEU A 503 12.66 2.35 13.80
C LEU A 503 13.55 1.86 14.95
N LEU A 504 14.87 2.01 14.85
CA LEU A 504 15.83 1.64 15.91
C LEU A 504 15.77 2.54 17.16
N ARG A 505 14.91 3.58 17.15
CA ARG A 505 14.52 4.40 18.31
C ARG A 505 13.20 3.95 18.96
N ILE A 506 12.53 2.92 18.44
CA ILE A 506 11.36 2.31 19.08
C ILE A 506 11.85 1.39 20.21
N PRO A 507 11.48 1.62 21.49
CA PRO A 507 12.00 0.84 22.60
C PRO A 507 11.66 -0.64 22.48
N GLY A 508 12.68 -1.49 22.66
CA GLY A 508 12.56 -2.94 22.51
C GLY A 508 12.61 -3.46 21.06
N LEU A 509 12.44 -2.62 20.03
CA LEU A 509 12.42 -3.09 18.65
C LEU A 509 13.72 -3.80 18.22
N PRO A 510 14.95 -3.37 18.57
CA PRO A 510 16.17 -4.13 18.23
C PRO A 510 16.15 -5.57 18.77
N ALA A 511 15.61 -5.78 19.97
CA ALA A 511 15.45 -7.10 20.57
C ALA A 511 14.30 -7.90 19.94
N GLU A 512 13.21 -7.24 19.50
CA GLU A 512 12.16 -7.88 18.70
C GLU A 512 12.66 -8.28 17.30
N LEU A 513 13.55 -7.50 16.68
CA LEU A 513 14.16 -7.85 15.39
C LEU A 513 15.05 -9.09 15.54
N TYR A 514 15.87 -9.12 16.59
CA TYR A 514 16.70 -10.29 16.90
C TYR A 514 15.84 -11.55 17.21
N LEU A 515 14.84 -11.43 18.10
CA LEU A 515 13.99 -12.55 18.49
C LEU A 515 13.14 -13.09 17.34
N ASN A 516 12.50 -12.23 16.55
CA ASN A 516 11.47 -12.65 15.59
C ASN A 516 11.99 -12.95 14.18
N TYR A 517 13.23 -12.56 13.86
CA TYR A 517 13.84 -12.82 12.56
C TYR A 517 15.17 -13.58 12.72
N ASP A 518 16.15 -13.02 13.44
CA ASP A 518 17.47 -13.65 13.61
C ASP A 518 17.44 -15.01 14.31
N CYS A 519 16.48 -15.25 15.20
CA CYS A 519 16.27 -16.54 15.87
C CYS A 519 15.15 -17.39 15.24
N ASP A 520 14.50 -16.93 14.17
CA ASP A 520 13.49 -17.68 13.42
C ASP A 520 14.12 -18.42 12.22
N LEU A 521 13.85 -19.72 12.08
CA LEU A 521 14.45 -20.58 11.05
C LEU A 521 14.15 -20.10 9.61
N TYR A 522 12.99 -19.51 9.36
CA TYR A 522 12.44 -19.24 8.02
C TYR A 522 12.47 -17.76 7.61
N CYS A 523 13.06 -16.90 8.46
CA CYS A 523 13.24 -15.48 8.21
C CYS A 523 14.72 -15.12 7.96
N GLU A 524 14.97 -13.93 7.42
CA GLU A 524 16.33 -13.40 7.35
C GLU A 524 16.97 -13.10 8.71
N ASN A 525 18.30 -12.98 8.75
CA ASN A 525 19.00 -12.41 9.90
C ASN A 525 18.89 -10.88 9.86
N LEU A 526 17.66 -10.39 9.99
CA LEU A 526 17.26 -9.02 9.68
C LEU A 526 17.97 -7.98 10.55
N PHE A 527 18.28 -8.30 11.81
CA PHE A 527 19.05 -7.42 12.68
C PHE A 527 20.55 -7.48 12.36
N GLU A 528 21.13 -8.68 12.23
CA GLU A 528 22.55 -8.88 11.93
C GLU A 528 22.99 -8.26 10.59
N GLU A 529 22.21 -8.45 9.53
CA GLU A 529 22.52 -7.87 8.21
C GLU A 529 22.27 -6.36 8.18
N LEU A 530 21.30 -5.86 8.95
CA LEU A 530 21.06 -4.42 9.12
C LEU A 530 22.26 -3.74 9.78
N THR A 531 22.81 -4.28 10.87
CA THR A 531 23.98 -3.66 11.52
C THR A 531 25.26 -3.83 10.70
N LYS A 532 25.43 -4.95 9.98
CA LYS A 532 26.51 -5.12 8.99
C LYS A 532 26.42 -4.07 7.88
N MET A 533 25.23 -3.80 7.36
CA MET A 533 24.97 -2.76 6.35
C MET A 533 25.31 -1.38 6.90
N LEU A 534 24.75 -1.00 8.05
CA LEU A 534 24.97 0.30 8.68
C LEU A 534 26.45 0.53 9.02
N SER A 535 27.16 -0.49 9.50
CA SER A 535 28.59 -0.42 9.74
C SER A 535 29.36 -0.18 8.43
N LYS A 536 29.14 -1.00 7.39
CA LYS A 536 29.75 -0.79 6.06
C LYS A 536 29.46 0.60 5.48
N ASN A 537 28.23 1.09 5.64
CA ASN A 537 27.79 2.40 5.14
C ASN A 537 28.20 3.58 6.05
N ALA A 538 28.92 3.33 7.16
CA ALA A 538 29.56 4.35 7.98
C ALA A 538 31.03 4.63 7.57
N PHE A 539 31.60 3.86 6.62
CA PHE A 539 32.95 4.07 6.08
C PHE A 539 32.92 4.84 4.74
N PRO A 540 33.01 6.19 4.73
CA PRO A 540 33.11 6.94 3.48
C PRO A 540 34.36 6.60 2.66
N VAL A 541 34.14 6.35 1.36
CA VAL A 541 35.21 6.25 0.35
C VAL A 541 35.77 7.62 -0.03
N ALA A 542 34.96 8.68 0.05
CA ALA A 542 35.34 10.05 -0.31
C ALA A 542 34.59 11.10 0.51
N GLY A 543 35.13 11.46 1.69
CA GLY A 543 34.58 12.51 2.56
C GLY A 543 33.36 12.08 3.38
N LEU A 544 33.23 12.63 4.60
CA LEU A 544 32.10 12.32 5.47
C LEU A 544 30.82 13.03 5.00
N THR A 545 29.75 12.28 4.76
CA THR A 545 28.42 12.81 4.38
C THR A 545 27.36 12.43 5.42
N SER A 546 26.18 13.05 5.33
CA SER A 546 25.04 12.78 6.24
C SER A 546 24.64 11.30 6.28
N THR A 547 24.67 10.58 5.15
CA THR A 547 24.36 9.13 5.13
C THR A 547 25.29 8.29 6.01
N HIS A 548 26.57 8.67 6.13
CA HIS A 548 27.52 7.98 7.00
C HIS A 548 27.25 8.30 8.49
N ILE A 549 26.92 9.56 8.78
CA ILE A 549 26.56 10.02 10.14
C ILE A 549 25.24 9.38 10.60
N LEU A 550 24.22 9.29 9.73
CA LEU A 550 22.97 8.59 10.01
C LEU A 550 23.17 7.09 10.22
N SER A 551 24.12 6.48 9.51
CA SER A 551 24.46 5.06 9.70
C SER A 551 25.13 4.82 11.07
N LEU A 552 25.99 5.75 11.52
CA LEU A 552 26.52 5.73 12.88
C LEU A 552 25.42 6.00 13.93
N ASP A 553 24.50 6.95 13.68
CA ASP A 553 23.38 7.25 14.60
C ASP A 553 22.39 6.09 14.74
N ALA A 554 22.23 5.26 13.70
CA ALA A 554 21.45 4.03 13.76
C ALA A 554 22.09 2.98 14.69
N LEU A 555 23.41 2.77 14.57
CA LEU A 555 24.18 1.89 15.46
C LEU A 555 24.19 2.42 16.90
N LEU A 556 24.44 3.71 17.08
CA LEU A 556 24.42 4.37 18.38
C LEU A 556 23.03 4.38 19.03
N SER A 557 21.94 4.41 18.25
CA SER A 557 20.60 4.26 18.83
C SER A 557 20.44 2.94 19.60
N VAL A 558 21.03 1.84 19.11
CA VAL A 558 20.98 0.55 19.82
C VAL A 558 21.87 0.58 21.07
N ILE A 559 23.08 1.14 20.97
CA ILE A 559 23.98 1.33 22.11
C ILE A 559 23.34 2.18 23.21
N ASP A 560 22.69 3.29 22.86
CA ASP A 560 22.03 4.20 23.79
C ASP A 560 20.89 3.54 24.56
N HIS A 561 20.09 2.68 23.91
CA HIS A 561 19.04 1.91 24.59
C HIS A 561 19.62 0.86 25.54
N ILE A 562 20.73 0.21 25.18
CA ILE A 562 21.39 -0.79 26.03
C ILE A 562 22.05 -0.09 27.24
N GLU A 563 22.77 1.01 27.04
CA GLU A 563 23.47 1.73 28.11
C GLU A 563 22.50 2.36 29.12
N LEU A 564 21.40 2.96 28.67
CA LEU A 564 20.38 3.56 29.53
C LEU A 564 19.65 2.50 30.39
N GLU A 565 19.40 1.31 29.84
CA GLU A 565 18.89 0.16 30.60
C GLU A 565 19.92 -0.31 31.65
N CYS A 566 21.19 -0.48 31.27
CA CYS A 566 22.25 -0.86 32.23
C CYS A 566 22.38 0.18 33.37
N GLN A 567 22.33 1.48 33.07
CA GLN A 567 22.27 2.54 34.09
C GLN A 567 21.07 2.35 35.02
N PHE A 568 19.88 2.11 34.46
CA PHE A 568 18.64 1.96 35.23
C PHE A 568 18.68 0.72 36.15
N GLN A 569 19.23 -0.40 35.68
CA GLN A 569 19.41 -1.61 36.49
C GLN A 569 20.43 -1.40 37.62
N VAL A 570 21.58 -0.76 37.35
CA VAL A 570 22.57 -0.39 38.39
C VAL A 570 22.00 0.61 39.40
N GLN A 571 21.15 1.55 38.98
CA GLN A 571 20.50 2.48 39.89
C GLN A 571 19.46 1.76 40.76
N ARG A 572 18.67 0.85 40.18
CA ARG A 572 17.67 0.05 40.90
C ARG A 572 18.30 -0.86 41.95
N GLN A 573 19.45 -1.47 41.68
CA GLN A 573 20.24 -2.23 42.67
C GLN A 573 20.77 -1.38 43.83
N LYS A 574 20.81 -0.04 43.70
CA LYS A 574 21.21 0.92 44.74
C LYS A 574 20.02 1.57 45.46
N SER A 575 18.78 1.29 45.04
CA SER A 575 17.56 1.89 45.56
C SER A 575 16.52 0.82 45.89
N ASP A 576 16.75 0.11 46.99
CA ASP A 576 15.79 -0.87 47.51
C ASP A 576 14.45 -0.21 47.88
N SER A 577 13.37 -1.00 47.83
CA SER A 577 12.02 -0.64 48.31
C SER A 577 11.26 0.50 47.60
N THR A 578 10.89 0.32 46.32
CA THR A 578 9.48 0.58 45.93
C THR A 578 9.07 -0.18 44.66
N SER A 579 8.05 -1.03 44.78
CA SER A 579 7.49 -1.83 43.68
C SER A 579 6.36 -1.11 42.95
N GLN A 580 6.69 -0.25 41.98
CA GLN A 580 5.71 0.21 41.00
C GLN A 580 5.54 -0.81 39.86
N SER A 581 4.54 -1.67 40.02
CA SER A 581 3.92 -2.37 38.90
C SER A 581 2.91 -1.44 38.21
N LEU A 582 2.95 -1.39 36.88
CA LEU A 582 1.85 -1.89 36.05
C LEU A 582 2.16 -1.70 34.56
N THR A 583 2.21 -2.82 33.84
CA THR A 583 2.16 -2.86 32.38
C THR A 583 0.82 -2.34 31.89
N ARG A 584 0.82 -1.18 31.24
CA ARG A 584 -0.29 -0.73 30.39
C ARG A 584 0.27 -0.30 29.04
N PRO A 585 -0.29 -0.77 27.91
CA PRO A 585 0.14 -0.32 26.59
C PRO A 585 -0.09 1.19 26.47
N ILE A 586 0.88 1.90 25.88
CA ILE A 586 0.77 3.35 25.67
C ILE A 586 -0.09 3.57 24.41
N PRO A 587 -1.27 4.24 24.52
CA PRO A 587 -2.12 4.49 23.37
C PRO A 587 -1.44 5.37 22.32
N CYS A 588 -1.98 5.41 21.10
CA CYS A 588 -1.51 6.34 20.06
C CYS A 588 -1.50 7.79 20.57
N GLY A 589 -0.71 8.67 19.97
CA GLY A 589 -0.51 10.05 20.47
C GLY A 589 -1.82 10.82 20.70
N TYR A 590 -2.83 10.56 19.86
CA TYR A 590 -4.17 11.11 19.99
C TYR A 590 -4.97 10.52 21.18
N ALA A 591 -5.00 9.19 21.32
CA ALA A 591 -5.67 8.54 22.46
C ALA A 591 -4.97 8.81 23.80
N PHE A 592 -3.65 9.01 23.79
CA PHE A 592 -2.89 9.49 24.94
C PHE A 592 -3.27 10.93 25.30
N ALA A 593 -3.38 11.84 24.33
CA ALA A 593 -3.85 13.20 24.56
C ALA A 593 -5.29 13.26 25.12
N LEU A 594 -6.20 12.42 24.60
CA LEU A 594 -7.54 12.24 25.17
C LEU A 594 -7.49 11.70 26.61
N SER A 595 -6.56 10.79 26.93
CA SER A 595 -6.42 10.28 28.30
C SER A 595 -5.93 11.36 29.29
N LEU A 596 -5.11 12.32 28.83
CA LEU A 596 -4.68 13.48 29.63
C LEU A 596 -5.81 14.49 29.82
N GLN A 597 -6.63 14.74 28.79
CA GLN A 597 -7.80 15.63 28.90
C GLN A 597 -8.88 15.12 29.86
N ASN A 598 -8.92 13.81 30.13
CA ASN A 598 -9.83 13.17 31.09
C ASN A 598 -9.23 13.07 32.52
N MET A 599 -8.08 13.69 32.80
CA MET A 599 -7.59 13.86 34.18
C MET A 599 -8.01 15.22 34.73
N ASP A 600 -8.75 15.22 35.85
CA ASP A 600 -9.21 16.45 36.52
C ASP A 600 -8.05 17.38 36.87
N ILE A 601 -7.98 18.54 36.22
CA ILE A 601 -6.96 19.58 36.45
C ILE A 601 -7.32 20.38 37.72
N SER A 602 -7.30 19.69 38.87
CA SER A 602 -7.66 20.26 40.17
C SER A 602 -6.70 19.88 41.31
N ARG A 603 -5.39 19.75 41.01
CA ARG A 603 -4.31 19.76 42.02
C ARG A 603 -3.02 20.45 41.55
N SER A 604 -2.77 21.60 42.16
CA SER A 604 -1.49 22.32 42.34
C SER A 604 -0.49 22.34 41.16
N SER A 605 -0.34 23.52 40.56
CA SER A 605 0.88 23.90 39.83
C SER A 605 2.12 23.84 40.73
N VAL A 606 3.12 23.03 40.33
CA VAL A 606 4.50 23.12 40.84
C VAL A 606 5.45 23.01 39.64
N PRO A 607 6.28 24.02 39.33
CA PRO A 607 7.29 23.90 38.29
C PRO A 607 8.41 22.98 38.78
N CYS A 608 8.53 21.78 38.20
CA CYS A 608 9.48 20.76 38.65
C CYS A 608 10.86 20.91 37.98
N GLU A 609 11.62 21.92 38.37
CA GLU A 609 13.05 22.00 38.02
C GLU A 609 13.85 20.87 38.69
N SER A 610 14.72 20.21 37.92
CA SER A 610 15.85 19.37 38.37
C SER A 610 15.61 18.31 39.47
N ARG A 611 15.07 17.13 39.10
CA ARG A 611 15.32 15.87 39.85
C ARG A 611 14.85 14.62 39.07
N HIS A 612 15.44 14.33 37.92
CA HIS A 612 15.12 13.14 37.11
C HIS A 612 16.38 12.34 36.80
N GLY A 613 16.43 11.08 37.23
CA GLY A 613 17.36 10.08 36.68
C GLY A 613 16.90 9.59 35.30
N PRO A 614 17.65 8.65 34.67
CA PRO A 614 17.29 8.09 33.36
C PRO A 614 15.86 7.54 33.36
N ARG A 615 14.98 8.14 32.54
CA ARG A 615 13.61 7.68 32.33
C ARG A 615 13.57 6.73 31.13
N LEU A 616 13.42 5.43 31.41
CA LEU A 616 13.22 4.43 30.38
C LEU A 616 11.89 4.68 29.64
N ARG A 617 11.94 4.91 28.32
CA ARG A 617 10.73 4.93 27.49
C ARG A 617 10.29 3.48 27.26
N GLN A 618 9.12 3.10 27.74
CA GLN A 618 8.62 1.73 27.59
C GLN A 618 8.13 1.47 26.15
N ASN A 619 8.27 0.21 25.70
CA ASN A 619 7.59 -0.29 24.51
C ASN A 619 6.08 -0.18 24.72
N ARG A 620 5.34 0.29 23.72
CA ARG A 620 3.88 0.43 23.82
C ARG A 620 3.12 -0.89 23.69
N MET A 621 3.78 -1.93 23.21
CA MET A 621 3.18 -3.24 22.94
C MET A 621 3.05 -4.10 24.18
N THR A 622 2.00 -4.91 24.24
CA THR A 622 1.78 -5.87 25.33
C THR A 622 2.79 -7.00 25.24
N ILE A 623 3.57 -7.20 26.30
CA ILE A 623 4.58 -8.27 26.42
C ILE A 623 3.92 -9.64 26.24
N SER A 624 4.56 -10.52 25.46
CA SER A 624 4.04 -11.87 25.18
C SER A 624 4.16 -12.80 26.39
N SER A 625 3.18 -13.70 26.57
CA SER A 625 3.11 -14.61 27.74
C SER A 625 4.16 -15.72 27.75
N HIS A 626 4.70 -16.10 26.59
CA HIS A 626 5.68 -17.17 26.43
C HIS A 626 6.92 -16.63 25.69
N LEU A 627 7.90 -16.17 26.46
CA LEU A 627 9.21 -15.77 25.97
C LEU A 627 10.23 -16.90 26.19
N PRO A 628 11.14 -17.15 25.23
CA PRO A 628 12.20 -18.15 25.39
C PRO A 628 13.23 -17.71 26.42
N SER A 629 13.89 -18.67 27.08
CA SER A 629 15.05 -18.38 27.93
C SER A 629 16.26 -17.96 27.08
N GLN A 630 17.30 -17.44 27.74
CA GLN A 630 18.53 -17.05 27.03
C GLN A 630 19.23 -18.27 26.39
N ASP A 631 19.13 -19.44 27.01
CA ASP A 631 19.75 -20.66 26.49
C ASP A 631 18.92 -21.31 25.39
N ASP A 632 17.58 -21.21 25.45
CA ASP A 632 16.70 -21.52 24.31
C ASP A 632 17.05 -20.64 23.10
N LEU A 633 17.35 -19.35 23.29
CA LEU A 633 17.70 -18.45 22.19
C LEU A 633 19.08 -18.71 21.60
N LYS A 634 20.09 -18.98 22.44
CA LYS A 634 21.40 -19.45 21.97
C LYS A 634 21.24 -20.72 21.13
N LYS A 635 20.37 -21.65 21.57
CA LYS A 635 20.00 -22.82 20.78
C LYS A 635 19.30 -22.43 19.47
N MET A 636 18.25 -21.62 19.49
CA MET A 636 17.51 -21.20 18.28
C MET A 636 18.41 -20.53 17.23
N LYS A 637 19.34 -19.64 17.63
CA LYS A 637 20.31 -19.01 16.70
C LYS A 637 21.36 -20.02 16.19
N HIS A 638 21.75 -21.00 17.00
CA HIS A 638 22.64 -22.10 16.61
C HIS A 638 21.97 -23.06 15.61
N ASP A 639 20.76 -23.55 15.95
CA ASP A 639 19.91 -24.39 15.12
C ASP A 639 19.63 -23.70 13.77
N LYS A 640 19.35 -22.38 13.76
CA LYS A 640 19.21 -21.60 12.51
C LYS A 640 20.48 -21.57 11.67
N LYS A 641 21.65 -21.41 12.28
CA LYS A 641 22.94 -21.41 11.56
C LYS A 641 23.16 -22.76 10.86
N LEU A 642 22.91 -23.85 11.56
CA LEU A 642 22.99 -25.20 11.02
C LEU A 642 21.91 -25.46 9.96
N PHE A 643 20.69 -24.95 10.14
CA PHE A 643 19.60 -25.05 9.16
C PHE A 643 19.94 -24.34 7.84
N ARG A 644 20.56 -23.16 7.90
CA ARG A 644 21.08 -22.46 6.71
C ARG A 644 22.18 -23.25 6.02
N GLN A 645 23.19 -23.73 6.76
CA GLN A 645 24.26 -24.56 6.20
C GLN A 645 23.72 -25.85 5.56
N GLY A 646 22.75 -26.53 6.18
CA GLY A 646 22.07 -27.69 5.60
C GLY A 646 21.26 -27.37 4.34
N THR A 647 20.75 -26.14 4.22
CA THR A 647 20.03 -25.65 3.02
C THR A 647 20.98 -25.28 1.89
N GLU A 648 22.12 -24.66 2.18
CA GLU A 648 23.21 -24.47 1.22
C GLU A 648 23.73 -25.81 0.70
N LEU A 649 23.91 -26.79 1.59
CA LEU A 649 24.28 -28.16 1.23
C LEU A 649 23.19 -28.89 0.43
N PHE A 650 21.90 -28.66 0.71
CA PHE A 650 20.80 -29.20 -0.09
C PHE A 650 20.81 -28.62 -1.52
N ASN A 651 21.02 -27.30 -1.65
CA ASN A 651 21.08 -26.63 -2.94
C ASN A 651 22.31 -27.07 -3.78
N GLN A 652 23.37 -27.58 -3.15
CA GLN A 652 24.49 -28.21 -3.84
C GLN A 652 24.21 -29.69 -4.16
N ASN A 653 23.70 -30.45 -3.20
CA ASN A 653 23.28 -31.84 -3.34
C ASN A 653 22.24 -32.21 -2.24
N PRO A 654 20.98 -32.47 -2.61
CA PRO A 654 19.90 -32.77 -1.67
C PRO A 654 20.19 -33.90 -0.67
N SER A 655 20.96 -34.92 -1.07
CA SER A 655 21.26 -36.07 -0.21
C SER A 655 22.22 -35.71 0.93
N SER A 656 23.21 -34.86 0.66
CA SER A 656 24.10 -34.33 1.71
C SER A 656 23.42 -33.30 2.59
N GLY A 657 22.55 -32.45 2.02
CA GLY A 657 21.77 -31.48 2.80
C GLY A 657 20.87 -32.15 3.84
N LEU A 658 20.05 -33.11 3.41
CA LEU A 658 19.18 -33.87 4.32
C LEU A 658 19.99 -34.64 5.38
N LYS A 659 21.06 -35.33 4.98
CA LYS A 659 21.93 -36.07 5.92
C LYS A 659 22.57 -35.15 6.97
N PHE A 660 23.06 -33.97 6.57
CA PHE A 660 23.61 -32.97 7.48
C PHE A 660 22.56 -32.47 8.48
N LEU A 661 21.32 -32.22 8.02
CA LEU A 661 20.22 -31.82 8.91
C LEU A 661 19.85 -32.93 9.91
N GLN A 662 19.89 -34.21 9.52
CA GLN A 662 19.71 -35.33 10.45
C GLN A 662 20.85 -35.42 11.48
N GLU A 663 22.11 -35.31 11.04
CA GLU A 663 23.29 -35.40 11.92
C GLU A 663 23.32 -34.30 12.98
N ASN A 664 22.70 -33.15 12.69
CA ASN A 664 22.52 -32.04 13.61
C ASN A 664 21.18 -32.07 14.38
N ASN A 665 20.36 -33.13 14.25
CA ASN A 665 19.05 -33.30 14.90
C ASN A 665 18.01 -32.22 14.52
N LEU A 666 18.12 -31.64 13.32
CA LEU A 666 17.16 -30.69 12.75
C LEU A 666 16.09 -31.38 11.89
N LEU A 667 16.32 -32.63 11.51
CA LEU A 667 15.35 -33.57 10.94
C LEU A 667 15.45 -34.91 11.68
N SER A 668 14.36 -35.65 11.72
CA SER A 668 14.25 -36.96 12.36
C SER A 668 15.21 -38.00 11.76
N ASN A 669 15.59 -38.98 12.56
CA ASN A 669 16.41 -40.11 12.15
C ASN A 669 15.77 -41.44 12.61
N PRO A 670 15.18 -42.25 11.71
CA PRO A 670 15.08 -42.07 10.25
C PRO A 670 14.26 -40.84 9.83
N LEU A 671 14.47 -40.37 8.60
CA LEU A 671 13.73 -39.24 8.00
C LEU A 671 12.22 -39.51 7.97
N ASP A 672 11.43 -38.57 8.48
CA ASP A 672 10.00 -38.52 8.18
C ASP A 672 9.76 -37.80 6.84
N ILE A 673 8.84 -38.37 6.06
CA ILE A 673 8.43 -37.83 4.75
C ILE A 673 7.72 -36.48 4.94
N ASN A 674 6.93 -36.30 6.01
CA ASN A 674 6.20 -35.04 6.22
C ASN A 674 7.16 -33.90 6.62
N GLU A 675 8.20 -34.19 7.39
CA GLU A 675 9.28 -33.24 7.65
C GLU A 675 9.99 -32.81 6.37
N ILE A 676 10.33 -33.73 5.45
CA ILE A 676 10.92 -33.39 4.15
C ILE A 676 9.96 -32.53 3.34
N VAL A 677 8.69 -32.93 3.21
CA VAL A 677 7.68 -32.15 2.47
C VAL A 677 7.50 -30.75 3.05
N LYS A 678 7.47 -30.62 4.38
CA LYS A 678 7.43 -29.32 5.05
C LYS A 678 8.68 -28.48 4.74
N TYR A 679 9.86 -29.07 4.87
CA TYR A 679 11.14 -28.43 4.54
C TYR A 679 11.16 -27.90 3.09
N LEU A 680 10.68 -28.68 2.12
CA LEU A 680 10.61 -28.31 0.70
C LEU A 680 9.56 -27.21 0.39
N LYS A 681 8.61 -26.93 1.28
CA LYS A 681 7.56 -25.89 1.08
C LYS A 681 7.79 -24.62 1.90
N ASP A 682 8.17 -24.77 3.17
CA ASP A 682 8.26 -23.65 4.10
C ASP A 682 9.60 -22.90 4.00
N ASN A 683 10.66 -23.55 3.50
CA ASN A 683 12.00 -22.95 3.39
C ASN A 683 12.13 -22.05 2.14
N PRO A 684 12.25 -20.72 2.29
CA PRO A 684 12.33 -19.80 1.15
C PRO A 684 13.73 -19.76 0.51
N LEU A 685 14.75 -20.38 1.13
CA LEU A 685 16.14 -20.38 0.66
C LEU A 685 16.49 -21.60 -0.21
N LEU A 686 15.53 -22.50 -0.46
CA LEU A 686 15.71 -23.61 -1.39
C LEU A 686 15.57 -23.15 -2.84
N ASP A 687 16.52 -23.54 -3.68
CA ASP A 687 16.43 -23.33 -5.13
C ASP A 687 15.25 -24.12 -5.70
N LYS A 688 14.40 -23.44 -6.48
CA LYS A 688 13.25 -24.06 -7.13
C LYS A 688 13.66 -25.11 -8.16
N LYS A 689 14.85 -25.04 -8.74
CA LYS A 689 15.39 -26.11 -9.59
C LYS A 689 15.73 -27.37 -8.78
N THR A 690 16.49 -27.24 -7.69
CA THR A 690 16.93 -28.41 -6.89
C THR A 690 15.75 -29.15 -6.24
N ILE A 691 14.67 -28.44 -5.89
CA ILE A 691 13.40 -29.07 -5.47
C ILE A 691 12.83 -29.95 -6.60
N GLY A 692 12.76 -29.46 -7.83
CA GLY A 692 12.22 -30.22 -8.98
C GLY A 692 13.07 -31.43 -9.39
N ASP A 693 14.40 -31.25 -9.41
CA ASP A 693 15.37 -32.32 -9.67
C ASP A 693 15.35 -33.38 -8.54
N TYR A 694 15.07 -32.98 -7.30
CA TYR A 694 14.90 -33.90 -6.16
C TYR A 694 13.58 -34.66 -6.21
N LEU A 695 12.46 -33.97 -6.46
CA LEU A 695 11.11 -34.56 -6.47
C LEU A 695 10.89 -35.53 -7.63
N SER A 696 11.45 -35.25 -8.81
CA SER A 696 11.33 -36.13 -9.99
C SER A 696 12.19 -37.40 -9.94
N ASN A 697 13.13 -37.50 -8.99
CA ASN A 697 13.99 -38.65 -8.86
C ASN A 697 13.20 -39.88 -8.36
N ARG A 698 13.27 -40.99 -9.09
CA ARG A 698 12.54 -42.23 -8.77
C ARG A 698 12.81 -42.82 -7.37
N LYS A 699 13.91 -42.43 -6.72
CA LYS A 699 14.19 -42.81 -5.31
C LYS A 699 13.31 -42.09 -4.29
N ASN A 700 12.72 -40.95 -4.68
CA ASN A 700 12.02 -40.01 -3.80
C ASN A 700 10.50 -39.97 -4.06
N ILE A 701 9.95 -40.94 -4.80
CA ILE A 701 8.53 -40.96 -5.21
C ILE A 701 7.59 -40.79 -4.02
N HIS A 702 7.84 -41.42 -2.88
CA HIS A 702 6.99 -41.26 -1.68
C HIS A 702 7.02 -39.83 -1.10
N VAL A 703 8.10 -39.07 -1.30
CA VAL A 703 8.15 -37.64 -0.98
C VAL A 703 7.30 -36.86 -1.97
N LEU A 704 7.38 -37.16 -3.27
CA LEU A 704 6.51 -36.55 -4.29
C LEU A 704 5.03 -36.84 -4.02
N GLU A 705 4.64 -38.09 -3.79
CA GLU A 705 3.27 -38.50 -3.43
C GLU A 705 2.70 -37.69 -2.27
N GLN A 706 3.50 -37.46 -1.22
CA GLN A 706 3.09 -36.67 -0.07
C GLN A 706 3.15 -35.15 -0.36
N TYR A 707 4.09 -34.68 -1.19
CA TYR A 707 4.19 -33.30 -1.64
C TYR A 707 2.97 -32.87 -2.46
N VAL A 708 2.54 -33.64 -3.46
CA VAL A 708 1.37 -33.31 -4.29
C VAL A 708 0.07 -33.32 -3.46
N LYS A 709 -0.05 -34.18 -2.43
CA LYS A 709 -1.21 -34.17 -1.51
C LYS A 709 -1.36 -32.86 -0.72
N THR A 710 -0.29 -32.08 -0.54
CA THR A 710 -0.35 -30.76 0.14
C THR A 710 -0.94 -29.63 -0.71
N PHE A 711 -1.40 -29.93 -1.93
CA PHE A 711 -2.15 -29.01 -2.78
C PHE A 711 -3.65 -29.31 -2.64
N ASN A 712 -4.46 -28.25 -2.51
CA ASN A 712 -5.88 -28.34 -2.84
C ASN A 712 -6.08 -27.91 -4.30
N PHE A 713 -6.85 -28.69 -5.05
CA PHE A 713 -7.25 -28.43 -6.43
C PHE A 713 -8.78 -28.56 -6.62
N GLU A 714 -9.54 -28.60 -5.52
CA GLU A 714 -11.00 -28.62 -5.47
C GLU A 714 -11.61 -27.43 -6.24
N ASP A 715 -12.61 -27.71 -7.09
CA ASP A 715 -13.30 -26.76 -7.98
C ASP A 715 -12.36 -25.95 -8.92
N MET A 716 -11.17 -26.47 -9.25
CA MET A 716 -10.21 -25.81 -10.15
C MET A 716 -10.15 -26.45 -11.54
N ARG A 717 -10.11 -25.64 -12.61
CA ARG A 717 -9.71 -26.18 -13.93
C ARG A 717 -8.27 -26.70 -13.89
N ILE A 718 -7.98 -27.69 -14.73
CA ILE A 718 -6.66 -28.33 -14.77
C ILE A 718 -5.53 -27.35 -15.12
N ASP A 719 -5.79 -26.30 -15.91
CA ASP A 719 -4.80 -25.26 -16.22
C ASP A 719 -4.50 -24.36 -15.01
N GLU A 720 -5.51 -24.03 -14.21
CA GLU A 720 -5.38 -23.22 -12.99
C GLU A 720 -4.64 -24.00 -11.89
N ALA A 721 -5.00 -25.27 -11.70
CA ALA A 721 -4.31 -26.18 -10.80
C ALA A 721 -2.84 -26.37 -11.20
N LEU A 722 -2.56 -26.51 -12.51
CA LEU A 722 -1.20 -26.67 -13.04
C LEU A 722 -0.36 -25.41 -12.84
N ARG A 723 -0.93 -24.20 -13.00
CA ARG A 723 -0.25 -22.93 -12.65
C ARG A 723 0.17 -22.88 -11.19
N ILE A 724 -0.68 -23.33 -10.26
CA ILE A 724 -0.31 -23.39 -8.84
C ILE A 724 0.81 -24.41 -8.61
N TYR A 725 0.69 -25.61 -9.19
CA TYR A 725 1.66 -26.70 -9.03
C TYR A 725 3.05 -26.31 -9.54
N LEU A 726 3.14 -25.77 -10.75
CA LEU A 726 4.39 -25.35 -11.39
C LEU A 726 4.95 -24.01 -10.84
N SER A 727 4.25 -23.35 -9.90
CA SER A 727 4.81 -22.18 -9.21
C SER A 727 5.76 -22.55 -8.06
N GLU A 728 5.65 -23.76 -7.50
CA GLU A 728 6.37 -24.16 -6.28
C GLU A 728 7.78 -24.72 -6.52
N PHE A 729 8.10 -25.16 -7.75
CA PHE A 729 9.39 -25.74 -8.17
C PHE A 729 9.58 -25.62 -9.70
N ARG A 730 10.79 -25.88 -10.22
CA ARG A 730 11.10 -25.88 -11.66
C ARG A 730 10.87 -27.27 -12.26
N LEU A 731 10.27 -27.34 -13.45
CA LEU A 731 10.30 -28.59 -14.22
C LEU A 731 11.76 -28.93 -14.64
N PRO A 732 12.20 -30.19 -14.48
CA PRO A 732 13.43 -30.69 -15.09
C PRO A 732 13.37 -30.61 -16.62
N GLY A 733 14.53 -30.59 -17.29
CA GLY A 733 14.60 -30.56 -18.76
C GLY A 733 14.35 -31.91 -19.45
N GLU A 734 14.37 -33.01 -18.70
CA GLU A 734 14.23 -34.37 -19.24
C GLU A 734 12.76 -34.81 -19.28
N ALA A 735 12.25 -35.14 -20.47
CA ALA A 735 10.86 -35.55 -20.65
C ALA A 735 10.40 -36.72 -19.73
N PRO A 736 11.20 -37.76 -19.43
CA PRO A 736 10.82 -38.80 -18.47
C PRO A 736 10.66 -38.32 -17.03
N LEU A 737 11.37 -37.25 -16.63
CA LEU A 737 11.27 -36.65 -15.30
C LEU A 737 10.05 -35.72 -15.18
N ILE A 738 9.73 -35.00 -16.27
CA ILE A 738 8.47 -34.24 -16.40
C ILE A 738 7.27 -35.19 -16.30
N GLY A 739 7.34 -36.37 -16.95
CA GLY A 739 6.29 -37.39 -16.91
C GLY A 739 5.89 -37.78 -15.48
N VAL A 740 6.86 -38.21 -14.66
CA VAL A 740 6.63 -38.58 -13.24
C VAL A 740 5.95 -37.45 -12.45
N LEU A 741 6.40 -36.20 -12.62
CA LEU A 741 5.84 -35.05 -11.91
C LEU A 741 4.38 -34.76 -12.31
N LEU A 742 4.01 -35.03 -13.57
CA LEU A 742 2.66 -34.81 -14.10
C LEU A 742 1.72 -35.99 -13.84
N GLU A 743 2.21 -37.23 -13.78
CA GLU A 743 1.42 -38.42 -13.41
C GLU A 743 0.82 -38.27 -12.00
N HIS A 744 1.63 -37.87 -11.02
CA HIS A 744 1.16 -37.61 -9.66
C HIS A 744 0.23 -36.38 -9.56
N PHE A 745 0.49 -35.33 -10.34
CA PHE A 745 -0.40 -34.17 -10.44
C PHE A 745 -1.78 -34.55 -11.02
N ALA A 746 -1.80 -35.29 -12.13
CA ALA A 746 -3.03 -35.72 -12.79
C ALA A 746 -3.88 -36.63 -11.91
N ALA A 747 -3.25 -37.56 -11.18
CA ALA A 747 -3.94 -38.37 -10.18
C ALA A 747 -4.56 -37.50 -9.07
N ARG A 748 -3.79 -36.57 -8.48
CA ARG A 748 -4.27 -35.70 -7.41
C ARG A 748 -5.37 -34.74 -7.86
N TRP A 749 -5.26 -34.17 -9.05
CA TRP A 749 -6.30 -33.28 -9.59
C TRP A 749 -7.63 -34.04 -9.79
N ARG A 750 -7.58 -35.31 -10.24
CA ARG A 750 -8.78 -36.17 -10.35
C ARG A 750 -9.37 -36.52 -8.98
N GLU A 751 -8.55 -36.81 -7.96
CA GLU A 751 -9.03 -37.00 -6.58
C GLU A 751 -9.82 -35.79 -6.06
N CYS A 752 -9.27 -34.58 -6.25
CA CYS A 752 -9.90 -33.34 -5.78
C CYS A 752 -11.17 -32.95 -6.56
N ASN A 753 -11.30 -33.38 -7.81
CA ASN A 753 -12.40 -32.98 -8.71
C ASN A 753 -13.33 -34.15 -9.06
N ASN A 754 -13.65 -34.98 -8.06
CA ASN A 754 -14.64 -36.08 -8.15
C ASN A 754 -14.45 -37.02 -9.37
N PHE A 755 -13.20 -37.21 -9.81
CA PHE A 755 -12.81 -37.99 -10.98
C PHE A 755 -13.46 -37.54 -12.31
N ALA A 756 -13.66 -36.23 -12.51
CA ALA A 756 -14.34 -35.64 -13.69
C ALA A 756 -13.76 -35.98 -15.08
N LEU A 757 -12.56 -36.54 -15.18
CA LEU A 757 -11.97 -37.08 -16.42
C LEU A 757 -11.84 -38.60 -16.32
N ALA A 758 -12.00 -39.33 -17.45
CA ALA A 758 -12.25 -40.77 -17.46
C ALA A 758 -11.17 -41.61 -16.74
N ASN A 759 -9.90 -41.31 -16.97
CA ASN A 759 -8.74 -41.97 -16.37
C ASN A 759 -7.62 -40.97 -16.05
N ASN A 760 -6.58 -41.44 -15.33
CA ASN A 760 -5.39 -40.63 -15.06
C ASN A 760 -4.68 -40.22 -16.36
N ASP A 761 -4.67 -41.09 -17.38
CA ASP A 761 -3.99 -40.86 -18.65
C ASP A 761 -4.60 -39.68 -19.44
N ALA A 762 -5.92 -39.51 -19.39
CA ALA A 762 -6.61 -38.35 -19.97
C ALA A 762 -6.24 -37.03 -19.27
N ALA A 763 -6.20 -37.04 -17.92
CA ALA A 763 -5.79 -35.86 -17.15
C ALA A 763 -4.29 -35.54 -17.35
N TYR A 764 -3.44 -36.56 -17.42
CA TYR A 764 -2.02 -36.43 -17.74
C TYR A 764 -1.82 -35.84 -19.14
N GLY A 765 -2.48 -36.42 -20.15
CA GLY A 765 -2.42 -35.96 -21.54
C GLY A 765 -2.89 -34.52 -21.71
N LEU A 766 -3.97 -34.14 -21.03
CA LEU A 766 -4.48 -32.77 -21.03
C LEU A 766 -3.52 -31.79 -20.33
N ALA A 767 -2.93 -32.17 -19.19
CA ALA A 767 -1.92 -31.36 -18.50
C ALA A 767 -0.63 -31.19 -19.33
N TYR A 768 -0.19 -32.25 -20.02
CA TYR A 768 0.96 -32.20 -20.93
C TYR A 768 0.65 -31.31 -22.16
N ALA A 769 -0.56 -31.42 -22.73
CA ALA A 769 -1.01 -30.56 -23.81
C ALA A 769 -1.10 -29.08 -23.41
N CYS A 770 -1.42 -28.77 -22.14
CA CYS A 770 -1.36 -27.41 -21.61
C CYS A 770 0.08 -26.85 -21.63
N ILE A 771 1.08 -27.65 -21.29
CA ILE A 771 2.51 -27.25 -21.33
C ILE A 771 3.00 -27.09 -22.77
N MET A 772 2.57 -27.98 -23.68
CA MET A 772 2.87 -27.84 -25.12
C MET A 772 2.24 -26.57 -25.71
N LEU A 773 0.96 -26.30 -25.43
CA LEU A 773 0.28 -25.08 -25.86
C LEU A 773 0.96 -23.83 -25.29
N ASN A 774 1.35 -23.83 -24.02
CA ASN A 774 2.07 -22.71 -23.42
C ASN A 774 3.39 -22.42 -24.16
N THR A 775 4.15 -23.48 -24.43
CA THR A 775 5.41 -23.37 -25.20
C THR A 775 5.17 -22.83 -26.61
N ASP A 776 4.13 -23.30 -27.30
CA ASP A 776 3.76 -22.88 -28.66
C ASP A 776 3.30 -21.41 -28.74
N GLN A 777 2.41 -20.95 -27.84
CA GLN A 777 1.87 -19.59 -27.92
C GLN A 777 2.88 -18.51 -27.53
N HIS A 778 3.85 -18.81 -26.66
CA HIS A 778 4.72 -17.80 -26.02
C HIS A 778 6.21 -17.91 -26.34
N ASN A 779 6.75 -19.09 -26.68
CA ASN A 779 8.18 -19.22 -26.98
C ASN A 779 8.56 -18.48 -28.27
N THR A 780 9.23 -17.32 -28.11
CA THR A 780 9.62 -16.45 -29.22
C THR A 780 10.57 -17.08 -30.23
N ASN A 781 11.29 -18.15 -29.89
CA ASN A 781 12.11 -18.91 -30.84
C ASN A 781 11.25 -19.78 -31.77
N VAL A 782 10.23 -20.46 -31.23
CA VAL A 782 9.28 -21.29 -32.01
C VAL A 782 8.48 -20.41 -32.97
N ARG A 783 8.01 -19.24 -32.49
CA ARG A 783 7.22 -18.27 -33.26
C ARG A 783 7.95 -17.62 -34.45
N ARG A 784 9.26 -17.84 -34.60
CA ARG A 784 10.04 -17.43 -35.79
C ARG A 784 10.04 -18.48 -36.90
N GLN A 785 9.59 -19.71 -36.61
CA GLN A 785 9.71 -20.87 -37.50
C GLN A 785 8.35 -21.50 -37.81
N ILE A 786 7.38 -21.45 -36.88
CA ILE A 786 6.08 -22.12 -36.99
C ILE A 786 4.96 -21.13 -36.61
N LEU A 787 3.81 -21.25 -37.29
CA LEU A 787 2.56 -20.55 -36.94
C LEU A 787 1.96 -21.17 -35.66
N PRO A 788 1.68 -20.39 -34.59
CA PRO A 788 1.16 -20.93 -33.34
C PRO A 788 -0.19 -21.64 -33.51
N MET A 789 -0.38 -22.71 -32.74
CA MET A 789 -1.57 -23.56 -32.72
C MET A 789 -2.86 -22.75 -32.52
N THR A 790 -3.87 -23.00 -33.37
CA THR A 790 -5.22 -22.40 -33.19
C THR A 790 -6.03 -23.13 -32.12
N CYS A 791 -7.18 -22.57 -31.72
CA CYS A 791 -8.09 -23.25 -30.79
C CYS A 791 -8.63 -24.56 -31.39
N ASP A 792 -8.88 -24.57 -32.71
CA ASP A 792 -9.40 -25.73 -33.43
C ASP A 792 -8.32 -26.81 -33.62
N ASP A 793 -7.05 -26.40 -33.85
CA ASP A 793 -5.92 -27.33 -33.82
C ASP A 793 -5.73 -27.96 -32.43
N PHE A 794 -5.84 -27.17 -31.35
CA PHE A 794 -5.75 -27.66 -29.98
C PHE A 794 -6.87 -28.67 -29.65
N LYS A 795 -8.12 -28.38 -30.05
CA LYS A 795 -9.25 -29.33 -29.95
C LYS A 795 -9.00 -30.59 -30.77
N ARG A 796 -8.55 -30.46 -32.02
CA ARG A 796 -8.26 -31.61 -32.91
C ARG A 796 -7.17 -32.51 -32.34
N ASN A 797 -6.13 -31.93 -31.76
CA ASN A 797 -5.02 -32.67 -31.16
C ASN A 797 -5.42 -33.44 -29.88
N LEU A 798 -6.56 -33.09 -29.25
CA LEU A 798 -7.10 -33.73 -28.04
C LEU A 798 -8.33 -34.63 -28.32
N THR A 799 -8.69 -34.82 -29.58
CA THR A 799 -9.82 -35.69 -29.99
C THR A 799 -9.58 -37.14 -29.57
N LYS A 800 -10.59 -37.81 -28.99
CA LYS A 800 -10.53 -39.17 -28.43
C LYS A 800 -9.54 -39.40 -27.26
N MET A 801 -8.87 -38.38 -26.74
CA MET A 801 -7.89 -38.55 -25.65
C MET A 801 -8.51 -38.71 -24.25
N ASN A 802 -9.82 -38.52 -24.08
CA ASN A 802 -10.54 -38.83 -22.84
C ASN A 802 -11.01 -40.30 -22.85
N ASN A 803 -10.07 -41.25 -22.85
CA ASN A 803 -10.36 -42.70 -22.93
C ASN A 803 -11.25 -43.10 -24.14
N ASN A 804 -10.89 -42.65 -25.34
CA ASN A 804 -11.65 -42.75 -26.60
C ASN A 804 -12.86 -41.79 -26.73
N GLU A 805 -13.24 -41.09 -25.67
CA GLU A 805 -14.18 -39.97 -25.74
C GLU A 805 -13.45 -38.64 -25.96
N ASN A 806 -14.20 -37.59 -26.29
CA ASN A 806 -13.68 -36.23 -26.35
C ASN A 806 -13.75 -35.57 -24.96
N PHE A 807 -12.92 -34.56 -24.72
CA PHE A 807 -13.13 -33.61 -23.63
C PHE A 807 -14.27 -32.63 -23.97
N ASP A 808 -14.82 -31.94 -22.98
CA ASP A 808 -15.77 -30.85 -23.22
C ASP A 808 -15.13 -29.71 -24.04
N GLU A 809 -15.83 -29.28 -25.09
CA GLU A 809 -15.36 -28.25 -26.00
C GLU A 809 -15.35 -26.85 -25.37
N GLY A 810 -16.23 -26.58 -24.40
CA GLY A 810 -16.25 -25.33 -23.65
C GLY A 810 -14.98 -25.19 -22.80
N MET A 811 -14.70 -26.20 -21.97
CA MET A 811 -13.49 -26.33 -21.17
C MET A 811 -12.21 -26.23 -22.02
N LEU A 812 -12.13 -26.91 -23.17
CA LEU A 812 -10.96 -26.79 -24.05
C LEU A 812 -10.78 -25.37 -24.62
N THR A 813 -11.87 -24.67 -24.95
CA THR A 813 -11.81 -23.27 -25.38
C THR A 813 -11.46 -22.32 -24.22
N GLU A 814 -11.92 -22.56 -23.00
CA GLU A 814 -11.48 -21.80 -21.81
C GLU A 814 -9.98 -22.00 -21.55
N ILE A 815 -9.50 -23.24 -21.48
CA ILE A 815 -8.08 -23.59 -21.30
C ILE A 815 -7.23 -22.93 -22.38
N TYR A 816 -7.63 -23.01 -23.65
CA TYR A 816 -6.90 -22.38 -24.75
C TYR A 816 -6.79 -20.86 -24.58
N ASN A 817 -7.90 -20.19 -24.26
CA ASN A 817 -7.91 -18.74 -24.08
C ASN A 817 -7.15 -18.31 -22.82
N ALA A 818 -7.22 -19.08 -21.73
CA ALA A 818 -6.48 -18.83 -20.50
C ALA A 818 -4.97 -18.95 -20.73
N ILE A 819 -4.49 -20.03 -21.34
CA ILE A 819 -3.07 -20.24 -21.64
C ILE A 819 -2.55 -19.24 -22.67
N LYS A 820 -3.37 -18.86 -23.67
CA LYS A 820 -3.01 -17.86 -24.67
C LYS A 820 -2.92 -16.42 -24.12
N SER A 821 -3.66 -16.10 -23.06
CA SER A 821 -3.74 -14.74 -22.48
C SER A 821 -2.86 -14.54 -21.25
N ASP A 822 -2.60 -15.61 -20.48
CA ASP A 822 -1.72 -15.63 -19.30
C ASP A 822 -0.75 -16.82 -19.42
N GLU A 823 0.55 -16.55 -19.51
CA GLU A 823 1.59 -17.58 -19.72
C GLU A 823 1.86 -18.39 -18.43
N ILE A 824 1.93 -19.71 -18.53
CA ILE A 824 2.36 -20.61 -17.45
C ILE A 824 3.89 -20.58 -17.35
N VAL A 825 4.44 -19.60 -16.61
CA VAL A 825 5.88 -19.52 -16.30
C VAL A 825 6.09 -19.50 -14.79
N MET A 826 7.24 -20.03 -14.34
CA MET A 826 7.77 -19.70 -13.03
C MET A 826 8.03 -18.18 -12.95
N PRO A 827 7.28 -17.39 -12.16
CA PRO A 827 7.37 -15.94 -12.28
C PRO A 827 8.62 -15.34 -11.61
N ALA A 828 9.49 -16.18 -11.02
CA ALA A 828 10.85 -15.80 -10.64
C ALA A 828 11.73 -15.49 -11.87
N GLU A 829 11.45 -16.09 -13.03
CA GLU A 829 12.18 -15.86 -14.29
C GLU A 829 11.74 -14.58 -15.01
N HIS A 830 10.60 -14.02 -14.62
CA HIS A 830 10.10 -12.74 -15.13
C HIS A 830 10.84 -11.54 -14.52
N THR A 831 10.63 -10.36 -15.10
CA THR A 831 11.11 -9.07 -14.57
C THR A 831 9.96 -8.09 -14.33
N GLY A 832 10.19 -7.10 -13.46
CA GLY A 832 9.21 -6.08 -13.11
C GLY A 832 7.91 -6.63 -12.52
N LEU A 833 6.79 -5.99 -12.87
CA LEU A 833 5.45 -6.16 -12.28
C LEU A 833 4.96 -7.60 -12.11
N VAL A 834 5.27 -8.50 -13.04
CA VAL A 834 4.83 -9.91 -12.98
C VAL A 834 5.56 -10.64 -11.84
N ARG A 835 6.89 -10.50 -11.80
CA ARG A 835 7.74 -11.05 -10.72
C ARG A 835 7.41 -10.41 -9.37
N GLU A 836 7.25 -9.09 -9.32
CA GLU A 836 6.83 -8.35 -8.11
C GLU A 836 5.50 -8.88 -7.57
N SER A 837 4.51 -9.08 -8.45
CA SER A 837 3.18 -9.58 -8.07
C SER A 837 3.20 -11.05 -7.60
N TYR A 838 4.11 -11.87 -8.11
CA TYR A 838 4.32 -13.24 -7.63
C TYR A 838 5.06 -13.28 -6.29
N LEU A 839 6.16 -12.55 -6.15
CA LEU A 839 6.90 -12.46 -4.88
C LEU A 839 5.99 -11.92 -3.77
N TRP A 840 5.08 -11.01 -4.09
CA TRP A 840 4.02 -10.57 -3.17
C TRP A 840 3.08 -11.72 -2.74
N LYS A 841 2.54 -12.50 -3.69
CA LYS A 841 1.70 -13.68 -3.38
C LYS A 841 2.45 -14.71 -2.51
N LEU A 842 3.71 -14.98 -2.82
CA LEU A 842 4.56 -15.91 -2.07
C LEU A 842 4.84 -15.40 -0.64
N MET A 843 5.11 -14.10 -0.48
CA MET A 843 5.26 -13.46 0.83
C MET A 843 3.96 -13.52 1.65
N LEU A 844 2.79 -13.27 1.03
CA LEU A 844 1.50 -13.41 1.70
C LEU A 844 1.25 -14.85 2.16
N LYS A 845 1.54 -15.85 1.32
CA LYS A 845 1.47 -17.27 1.69
C LYS A 845 2.40 -17.58 2.88
N ARG A 846 3.66 -17.10 2.84
CA ARG A 846 4.60 -17.21 3.96
C ARG A 846 4.06 -16.54 5.24
N SER A 847 3.35 -15.41 5.11
CA SER A 847 2.73 -14.71 6.25
C SER A 847 1.57 -15.48 6.91
N ILE A 848 0.98 -16.47 6.23
CA ILE A 848 -0.01 -17.38 6.82
C ILE A 848 0.70 -18.50 7.60
N THR A 849 1.73 -19.13 7.03
CA THR A 849 2.43 -20.25 7.68
C THR A 849 3.35 -19.82 8.85
N ILE A 850 4.02 -18.68 8.72
CA ILE A 850 5.10 -18.22 9.64
C ILE A 850 4.76 -16.89 10.34
N GLY A 851 3.80 -16.13 9.80
CA GLY A 851 3.51 -14.77 10.23
C GLY A 851 2.63 -14.61 11.48
N GLU A 852 2.07 -15.69 12.04
CA GLU A 852 1.22 -15.61 13.24
C GLU A 852 2.01 -15.47 14.55
N LYS A 853 3.27 -15.92 14.58
CA LYS A 853 4.13 -15.84 15.78
C LYS A 853 5.07 -14.64 15.72
N PHE A 854 4.61 -13.53 16.29
CA PHE A 854 5.41 -12.36 16.65
C PHE A 854 5.41 -12.19 18.18
N LEU A 855 6.58 -12.03 18.79
CA LEU A 855 6.78 -11.93 20.23
C LEU A 855 7.27 -10.53 20.63
N HIS A 856 6.61 -9.93 21.61
CA HIS A 856 7.00 -8.67 22.24
C HIS A 856 7.73 -8.92 23.55
N VAL A 857 8.91 -8.32 23.67
CA VAL A 857 9.80 -8.46 24.82
C VAL A 857 9.75 -7.22 25.73
N PRO A 858 10.00 -7.37 27.04
CA PRO A 858 10.37 -6.25 27.89
C PRO A 858 11.58 -5.51 27.31
N THR A 859 11.59 -4.18 27.42
CA THR A 859 12.81 -3.38 27.18
C THR A 859 13.97 -3.94 28.03
N GLY A 860 15.17 -4.00 27.45
CA GLY A 860 16.34 -4.60 28.09
C GLY A 860 16.56 -6.10 27.88
N SER A 861 15.57 -6.81 27.32
CA SER A 861 15.70 -8.25 27.06
C SER A 861 16.77 -8.56 26.01
N TYR A 862 17.61 -9.56 26.29
CA TYR A 862 18.65 -10.06 25.38
C TYR A 862 19.73 -9.04 24.97
N ASN A 863 19.80 -7.89 25.67
CA ASN A 863 20.79 -6.83 25.47
C ASN A 863 22.25 -7.33 25.38
N HIS A 864 22.63 -8.35 26.16
CA HIS A 864 23.95 -8.98 26.12
C HIS A 864 24.28 -9.56 24.73
N ASP A 865 23.37 -10.36 24.19
CA ASP A 865 23.60 -11.11 22.95
C ASP A 865 23.47 -10.17 21.73
N ILE A 866 22.62 -9.16 21.84
CA ILE A 866 22.51 -8.03 20.89
C ILE A 866 23.81 -7.21 20.88
N PHE A 867 24.34 -6.82 22.05
CA PHE A 867 25.59 -6.08 22.14
C PHE A 867 26.78 -6.90 21.60
N THR A 868 26.84 -8.20 21.96
CA THR A 868 27.83 -9.17 21.48
C THR A 868 27.91 -9.23 19.95
N LEU A 869 26.78 -9.04 19.27
CA LEU A 869 26.70 -9.05 17.80
C LEU A 869 27.21 -7.76 17.14
N ILE A 870 27.02 -6.60 17.80
CA ILE A 870 27.21 -5.28 17.18
C ILE A 870 28.46 -4.53 17.65
N TRP A 871 29.02 -4.82 18.83
CA TRP A 871 30.05 -3.97 19.45
C TRP A 871 31.25 -3.72 18.53
N GLY A 872 31.76 -4.75 17.84
CA GLY A 872 32.90 -4.62 16.94
C GLY A 872 32.58 -3.83 15.67
N GLN A 873 31.36 -4.00 15.14
CA GLN A 873 30.85 -3.26 13.98
C GLN A 873 30.68 -1.77 14.30
N THR A 874 30.16 -1.46 15.49
CA THR A 874 30.00 -0.10 16.01
C THR A 874 31.34 0.54 16.38
N MET A 875 32.26 -0.20 17.00
CA MET A 875 33.60 0.31 17.32
C MET A 875 34.44 0.60 16.07
N ALA A 876 34.34 -0.22 15.03
CA ALA A 876 35.03 0.05 13.77
C ALA A 876 34.48 1.32 13.08
N ALA A 877 33.16 1.50 13.06
CA ALA A 877 32.52 2.72 12.57
C ALA A 877 32.88 3.97 13.41
N LEU A 878 32.84 3.86 14.75
CA LEU A 878 33.26 4.92 15.67
C LEU A 878 34.73 5.33 15.47
N SER A 879 35.62 4.35 15.32
CA SER A 879 37.05 4.59 15.06
C SER A 879 37.25 5.37 13.76
N PHE A 880 36.58 4.97 12.68
CA PHE A 880 36.75 5.59 11.37
C PHE A 880 36.13 6.99 11.28
N VAL A 881 34.94 7.18 11.85
CA VAL A 881 34.28 8.50 11.89
C VAL A 881 35.02 9.46 12.82
N PHE A 882 35.62 8.98 13.91
CA PHE A 882 36.52 9.78 14.75
C PHE A 882 37.80 10.21 14.00
N GLU A 883 38.41 9.30 13.23
CA GLU A 883 39.67 9.56 12.51
C GLU A 883 39.53 10.59 11.37
N ILE A 884 38.38 10.61 10.68
CA ILE A 884 38.15 11.41 9.47
C ILE A 884 37.30 12.68 9.72
N SER A 885 36.62 12.78 10.86
CA SER A 885 35.80 13.97 11.17
C SER A 885 36.64 15.19 11.54
N ASN A 886 36.40 16.29 10.84
CA ASN A 886 36.87 17.63 11.21
C ASN A 886 35.81 18.45 11.98
N TYR A 887 34.72 17.80 12.43
CA TYR A 887 33.59 18.45 13.10
C TYR A 887 33.51 18.04 14.58
N ASP A 888 33.67 18.99 15.49
CA ASP A 888 33.67 18.78 16.95
C ASP A 888 32.45 17.99 17.44
N VAL A 889 31.25 18.30 16.93
CA VAL A 889 29.99 17.62 17.31
C VAL A 889 30.00 16.12 16.96
N VAL A 890 30.67 15.74 15.88
CA VAL A 890 30.79 14.34 15.42
C VAL A 890 31.93 13.62 16.16
N ILE A 891 33.01 14.34 16.48
CA ILE A 891 34.09 13.85 17.34
C ILE A 891 33.55 13.57 18.74
N GLU A 892 32.82 14.52 19.36
CA GLU A 892 32.21 14.38 20.68
C GLU A 892 31.21 13.23 20.69
N LYS A 893 30.31 13.13 19.69
CA LYS A 893 29.40 12.00 19.53
C LYS A 893 30.14 10.66 19.49
N SER A 894 31.29 10.60 18.82
CA SER A 894 32.11 9.39 18.74
C SER A 894 32.77 9.05 20.09
N ILE A 895 33.30 10.06 20.81
CA ILE A 895 33.81 9.90 22.19
C ILE A 895 32.71 9.42 23.14
N GLN A 896 31.49 9.98 23.04
CA GLN A 896 30.34 9.52 23.82
C GLN A 896 29.98 8.07 23.46
N GLY A 897 30.03 7.68 22.18
CA GLY A 897 29.83 6.31 21.72
C GLY A 897 30.81 5.31 22.35
N PHE A 898 32.10 5.61 22.31
CA PHE A 898 33.12 4.79 22.99
C PHE A 898 32.87 4.69 24.50
N ASN A 899 32.53 5.80 25.18
CA ASN A 899 32.20 5.78 26.61
C ASN A 899 30.98 4.90 26.92
N LYS A 900 29.94 4.90 26.07
CA LYS A 900 28.77 4.04 26.25
C LYS A 900 29.11 2.56 26.05
N CYS A 901 29.84 2.21 24.98
CA CYS A 901 30.33 0.84 24.77
C CYS A 901 31.18 0.33 25.94
N ALA A 902 32.06 1.17 26.50
CA ALA A 902 32.88 0.82 27.67
C ALA A 902 32.03 0.54 28.93
N ARG A 903 30.97 1.33 29.16
CA ARG A 903 30.01 1.11 30.28
C ARG A 903 29.20 -0.17 30.11
N ILE A 904 28.76 -0.49 28.89
CA ILE A 904 28.04 -1.74 28.59
C ILE A 904 28.96 -2.95 28.81
N ALA A 905 30.19 -2.91 28.29
CA ALA A 905 31.19 -3.95 28.49
C ALA A 905 31.51 -4.16 29.99
N ALA A 906 31.66 -3.07 30.75
CA ALA A 906 31.89 -3.14 32.20
C ALA A 906 30.68 -3.70 32.98
N TYR A 907 29.44 -3.44 32.54
CA TYR A 907 28.22 -4.00 33.15
C TYR A 907 28.09 -5.51 32.90
N TYR A 908 28.44 -5.97 31.70
CA TYR A 908 28.37 -7.39 31.32
C TYR A 908 29.68 -8.17 31.57
N TYR A 909 30.69 -7.55 32.22
CA TYR A 909 32.00 -8.14 32.49
C TYR A 909 32.77 -8.62 31.24
N MET A 910 32.53 -7.97 30.09
CA MET A 910 33.17 -8.29 28.80
C MET A 910 34.55 -7.61 28.71
N SER A 911 35.55 -8.20 29.37
CA SER A 911 36.92 -7.66 29.41
C SER A 911 37.57 -7.58 28.03
N ASP A 912 37.29 -8.55 27.15
CA ASP A 912 37.75 -8.58 25.76
C ASP A 912 37.26 -7.38 24.95
N VAL A 913 35.99 -6.98 25.11
CA VAL A 913 35.43 -5.78 24.48
C VAL A 913 36.08 -4.52 25.04
N PHE A 914 36.31 -4.47 26.35
CA PHE A 914 36.95 -3.34 27.01
C PHE A 914 38.41 -3.17 26.57
N ASP A 915 39.19 -4.24 26.50
CA ASP A 915 40.59 -4.24 26.05
C ASP A 915 40.69 -3.80 24.59
N ASN A 916 39.83 -4.32 23.70
CA ASN A 916 39.76 -3.88 22.31
C ASN A 916 39.39 -2.40 22.17
N LEU A 917 38.57 -1.86 23.08
CA LEU A 917 38.17 -0.46 23.10
C LEU A 917 39.34 0.44 23.54
N VAL A 918 40.09 0.04 24.56
CA VAL A 918 41.34 0.72 24.97
C VAL A 918 42.36 0.69 23.83
N ILE A 919 42.60 -0.48 23.22
CA ILE A 919 43.51 -0.63 22.07
C ILE A 919 43.09 0.28 20.89
N SER A 920 41.79 0.41 20.64
CA SER A 920 41.25 1.27 19.57
C SER A 920 41.46 2.76 19.87
N LEU A 921 41.15 3.22 21.09
CA LEU A 921 41.38 4.61 21.51
C LEU A 921 42.88 4.96 21.54
N CYS A 922 43.74 4.04 21.97
CA CYS A 922 45.18 4.27 22.05
C CYS A 922 45.82 4.65 20.70
N LYS A 923 45.24 4.24 19.54
CA LYS A 923 45.67 4.66 18.20
C LYS A 923 45.60 6.18 17.99
N PHE A 924 44.63 6.82 18.63
CA PHE A 924 44.38 8.27 18.55
C PHE A 924 45.14 9.06 19.62
N THR A 925 46.10 8.43 20.29
CA THR A 925 46.92 9.03 21.34
C THR A 925 48.40 8.78 21.04
N THR A 926 49.28 9.54 21.68
CA THR A 926 50.73 9.29 21.61
C THR A 926 51.17 8.03 22.37
N LEU A 927 50.28 7.36 23.11
CA LEU A 927 50.61 6.23 24.00
C LEU A 927 51.22 5.01 23.27
N LEU A 928 50.87 4.79 22.00
CA LEU A 928 51.45 3.71 21.19
C LEU A 928 52.67 4.14 20.35
N ASN A 929 52.91 5.44 20.19
CA ASN A 929 53.96 5.97 19.30
C ASN A 929 55.29 6.24 20.01
N ASN A 930 55.44 5.85 21.29
CA ASN A 930 56.73 5.82 21.97
C ASN A 930 57.59 4.63 21.50
N ARG A 931 58.10 4.74 20.27
CA ARG A 931 59.35 4.10 19.83
C ARG A 931 60.36 5.20 19.51
N GLU A 932 61.35 5.33 20.38
CA GLU A 932 62.67 5.86 20.03
C GLU A 932 63.42 4.85 19.13
#